data_AF-A0A845HU17-F1
#
_entry.id   AF-A0A845HU17-F1
#
_cell.length_a   1.000
_cell.length_b   1.000
_cell.length_c   1.000
_cell.angle_alpha   90.00
_cell.angle_beta   90.00
_cell.angle_gamma   90.00
#
_symmetry.space_group_name_H-M   'P 1'
#
loop_
_entity.id
_entity.type
_entity.pdbx_description
1 polymer ?
#
loop_
_entity_poly.entity_id
_entity_poly.type
_entity_poly.pdbx_seq_one_letter_code
_entity_poly.pdbx_strand_id
1 'polypeptide(L)'
;MFRKLGFGGVKCPRCEQKNDGQSGYCQHCGLTLGAPRNEPVLRDNRWIPADDELAVYFGVASLSGIFTKTLRVPAMARAYILQADKATEVPQGEYEIEGFFTRLNHLLRNQHAEILITRSVALPVSFEFEQLRTAEQLKVAASFTINLAIEQVPAFARHFMTAPGTVTTRHLQDLLEPSVRQLATEFIASRSIRDMADNGHLRQQLDERLQSGLKLRLASYGLAVERVETVALRHDKYDHNRERVGSLWLVADERQGQLEHTRQLDQLYDAEEWQAIAREERKQHTELRRAELKQDAAVERAELTLKESERLQALRAREVDLYSRIMDAKTRKVALDKGAGTVLADLEHELAKNKAQRDGEAADWEHVRQLARIRMQTELEVLQQTAAEQRQLAQQRLSHQLRQQAIENQIENALRIEDEAQRRQELLALREQEKAEKQRELAIEAEAHQQQLQSLTLASLAQRREAERVQEWEDQQALARQRELLRADAVKDAGNAVEVAQVRQRLEALQREGAAAEALAQHEKLLRTLEADQLHTRQQQASTKQAMQDQLAIEEQRQLLRQREQELQWQQELRKLDQAREERYARWKGDYEVLLAQQSHELARMDAMHRISDTAKLATATGPNVQALAQVMGLQIQAGMDAAQIHAHAQVVGAGQPPAPVAAAAPQARCSNGHVLRAGHGDDKFCATCGVALQETSKPGG
;
A
#
# COMPACT_ATOMS: atom_id res chain seq x y z
N MET A 1 -23.24 1.96 -5.14
CA MET A 1 -24.19 1.98 -4.01
C MET A 1 -24.90 3.33 -4.03
N PHE A 2 -26.25 3.33 -3.95
CA PHE A 2 -27.19 4.47 -4.01
C PHE A 2 -27.43 5.19 -5.35
N ARG A 3 -28.13 4.52 -6.29
CA ARG A 3 -29.05 5.24 -7.20
C ARG A 3 -30.32 5.56 -6.41
N LYS A 4 -30.48 6.80 -5.98
CA LYS A 4 -31.76 7.30 -5.48
C LYS A 4 -32.77 7.25 -6.64
N LEU A 5 -33.89 6.56 -6.42
CA LEU A 5 -35.07 6.61 -7.28
C LEU A 5 -35.64 8.03 -7.28
N GLY A 6 -35.18 8.87 -8.21
CA GLY A 6 -35.81 10.14 -8.55
C GLY A 6 -36.79 9.96 -9.70
N PHE A 7 -38.10 10.05 -9.44
CA PHE A 7 -39.16 9.87 -10.43
C PHE A 7 -39.39 11.09 -11.36
N GLY A 8 -38.49 12.07 -11.40
CA GLY A 8 -38.63 13.28 -12.24
C GLY A 8 -37.45 13.48 -13.18
N GLY A 9 -37.57 13.05 -14.44
CA GLY A 9 -36.53 13.27 -15.45
C GLY A 9 -37.10 13.48 -16.85
N VAL A 10 -36.57 14.47 -17.56
CA VAL A 10 -36.97 14.84 -18.93
C VAL A 10 -36.25 13.92 -19.92
N LYS A 11 -36.99 13.34 -20.87
CA LYS A 11 -36.39 12.55 -21.95
C LYS A 11 -35.78 13.48 -22.99
N CYS A 12 -34.55 13.21 -23.40
CA CYS A 12 -33.92 13.93 -24.49
C CYS A 12 -34.63 13.64 -25.83
N PRO A 13 -35.05 14.64 -26.61
CA PRO A 13 -35.71 14.43 -27.90
C PRO A 13 -34.76 13.89 -28.99
N ARG A 14 -33.44 13.96 -28.79
CA ARG A 14 -32.44 13.50 -29.76
C ARG A 14 -31.91 12.10 -29.49
N CYS A 15 -31.67 11.75 -28.23
CA CYS A 15 -31.07 10.46 -27.87
C CYS A 15 -31.93 9.61 -26.92
N GLU A 16 -33.16 10.06 -26.63
CA GLU A 16 -34.19 9.39 -25.82
C GLU A 16 -33.81 9.05 -24.37
N GLN A 17 -32.59 9.39 -23.95
CA GLN A 17 -32.07 9.16 -22.61
C GLN A 17 -32.79 10.04 -21.58
N LYS A 18 -33.09 9.46 -20.41
CA LYS A 18 -33.75 10.15 -19.30
C LYS A 18 -32.70 10.92 -18.50
N ASN A 19 -32.85 12.24 -18.42
CA ASN A 19 -31.95 13.12 -17.65
C ASN A 19 -32.66 13.63 -16.39
N ASP A 20 -31.90 13.86 -15.33
CA ASP A 20 -32.41 14.44 -14.09
C ASP A 20 -32.89 15.87 -14.37
N GLY A 21 -34.13 16.22 -14.02
CA GLY A 21 -34.76 17.49 -14.42
C GLY A 21 -34.10 18.78 -13.90
N GLN A 22 -32.93 18.69 -13.25
CA GLN A 22 -32.13 19.83 -12.79
C GLN A 22 -31.08 20.28 -13.80
N SER A 23 -30.58 19.40 -14.68
CA SER A 23 -29.64 19.78 -15.73
C SER A 23 -30.41 20.30 -16.95
N GLY A 24 -30.16 21.56 -17.36
CA GLY A 24 -30.76 22.17 -18.55
C GLY A 24 -30.34 21.57 -19.89
N TYR A 25 -29.57 20.47 -19.88
CA TYR A 25 -29.06 19.75 -21.04
C TYR A 25 -29.06 18.24 -20.82
N CYS A 26 -28.90 17.49 -21.90
CA CYS A 26 -28.79 16.04 -21.89
C CYS A 26 -27.35 15.59 -21.60
N GLN A 27 -27.14 14.83 -20.51
CA GLN A 27 -25.82 14.34 -20.12
C GLN A 27 -25.17 13.43 -21.18
N HIS A 28 -25.97 12.79 -22.04
CA HIS A 28 -25.47 11.89 -23.07
C HIS A 28 -25.10 12.55 -24.41
N CYS A 29 -25.84 13.56 -24.86
CA CYS A 29 -25.65 14.16 -26.20
C CYS A 29 -25.47 15.68 -26.19
N GLY A 30 -25.44 16.32 -25.01
CA GLY A 30 -25.23 17.76 -24.86
C GLY A 30 -26.38 18.65 -25.37
N LEU A 31 -27.50 18.07 -25.82
CA LEU A 31 -28.65 18.84 -26.30
C LEU A 31 -29.30 19.58 -25.13
N THR A 32 -29.57 20.86 -25.30
CA THR A 32 -30.35 21.65 -24.34
C THR A 32 -31.80 21.12 -24.24
N LEU A 33 -32.25 20.81 -23.02
CA LEU A 33 -33.57 20.23 -22.74
C LEU A 33 -34.64 21.30 -22.45
N GLY A 34 -34.33 22.53 -22.83
CA GLY A 34 -35.08 23.74 -22.47
C GLY A 34 -34.39 24.47 -21.33
N ALA A 35 -34.01 25.73 -21.57
CA ALA A 35 -33.56 26.64 -20.51
C ALA A 35 -34.70 26.86 -19.48
N PRO A 36 -34.40 27.21 -18.22
CA PRO A 36 -35.41 27.85 -17.37
C PRO A 36 -36.00 29.03 -18.14
N ARG A 37 -37.32 29.23 -18.03
CA ARG A 37 -38.04 30.36 -18.63
C ARG A 37 -37.56 31.68 -18.00
N ASN A 38 -36.35 32.11 -18.31
CA ASN A 38 -35.99 33.51 -18.22
C ASN A 38 -36.66 34.16 -19.42
N GLU A 39 -37.78 34.81 -19.12
CA GLU A 39 -38.53 35.62 -20.06
C GLU A 39 -37.54 36.59 -20.74
N PRO A 40 -37.29 36.49 -22.06
CA PRO A 40 -36.51 37.49 -22.75
C PRO A 40 -37.38 38.75 -22.83
N VAL A 41 -37.40 39.51 -21.74
CA VAL A 41 -38.08 40.80 -21.69
C VAL A 41 -37.25 41.75 -22.53
N LEU A 42 -37.78 42.10 -23.70
CA LEU A 42 -37.42 43.30 -24.44
C LEU A 42 -37.28 44.47 -23.45
N ARG A 43 -36.05 44.80 -23.03
CA ARG A 43 -35.80 46.02 -22.27
C ARG A 43 -35.73 47.18 -23.25
N ASP A 44 -36.70 48.09 -23.16
CA ASP A 44 -36.74 49.36 -23.90
C ASP A 44 -36.61 49.24 -25.44
N ASN A 45 -37.23 48.22 -26.05
CA ASN A 45 -37.20 47.98 -27.51
C ASN A 45 -35.78 47.82 -28.09
N ARG A 46 -34.81 47.40 -27.27
CA ARG A 46 -33.43 47.15 -27.69
C ARG A 46 -33.08 45.69 -27.46
N TRP A 47 -32.33 45.13 -28.40
CA TRP A 47 -31.77 43.79 -28.24
C TRP A 47 -30.34 43.93 -27.76
N ILE A 48 -30.15 43.83 -26.45
CA ILE A 48 -28.84 43.89 -25.82
C ILE A 48 -28.72 42.60 -25.01
N PRO A 49 -27.81 41.67 -25.37
CA PRO A 49 -27.52 40.54 -24.50
C PRO A 49 -27.00 41.07 -23.16
N ALA A 50 -27.50 40.54 -22.05
CA ALA A 50 -26.99 40.91 -20.72
C ALA A 50 -25.51 40.51 -20.58
N ASP A 51 -24.84 41.04 -19.56
CA ASP A 51 -23.41 40.80 -19.33
C ASP A 51 -23.08 39.31 -19.15
N ASP A 52 -24.04 38.51 -18.70
CA ASP A 52 -23.98 37.06 -18.49
C ASP A 52 -24.58 36.23 -19.63
N GLU A 53 -25.06 36.85 -20.72
CA GLU A 53 -25.69 36.17 -21.85
C GLU A 53 -24.75 36.12 -23.06
N LEU A 54 -24.55 34.94 -23.65
CA LEU A 54 -23.79 34.76 -24.88
C LEU A 54 -24.67 35.02 -26.11
N ALA A 55 -25.90 34.51 -26.07
CA ALA A 55 -26.85 34.58 -27.16
C ALA A 55 -28.30 34.59 -26.70
N VAL A 56 -29.14 35.29 -27.45
CA VAL A 56 -30.60 35.37 -27.26
C VAL A 56 -31.28 34.93 -28.55
N TYR A 57 -32.28 34.07 -28.46
CA TYR A 57 -33.00 33.60 -29.64
C TYR A 57 -34.50 33.44 -29.40
N PHE A 58 -35.27 33.70 -30.46
CA PHE A 58 -36.72 33.50 -30.45
C PHE A 58 -37.31 33.38 -31.86
N GLY A 59 -38.50 32.81 -31.94
CA GLY A 59 -39.23 32.63 -33.19
C GLY A 59 -40.00 33.88 -33.62
N VAL A 60 -40.12 34.11 -34.93
CA VAL A 60 -40.82 35.29 -35.47
C VAL A 60 -42.31 35.36 -35.06
N ALA A 61 -42.96 34.23 -34.73
CA ALA A 61 -44.34 34.22 -34.29
C ALA A 61 -44.60 34.96 -32.96
N SER A 62 -43.61 35.00 -32.05
CA SER A 62 -43.75 35.71 -30.75
C SER A 62 -43.67 37.24 -30.87
N LEU A 63 -43.29 37.78 -32.04
CA LEU A 63 -43.22 39.22 -32.30
C LEU A 63 -44.56 39.82 -32.76
N SER A 64 -45.55 39.00 -33.11
CA SER A 64 -46.79 39.43 -33.77
C SER A 64 -47.78 40.21 -32.88
N GLY A 65 -47.46 40.44 -31.60
CA GLY A 65 -48.36 41.05 -30.62
C GLY A 65 -48.02 42.47 -30.13
N ILE A 66 -46.92 43.12 -30.57
CA ILE A 66 -46.52 44.42 -30.02
C ILE A 66 -46.29 45.45 -31.13
N PHE A 67 -47.30 46.31 -31.33
CA PHE A 67 -47.32 47.38 -32.32
C PHE A 67 -46.19 48.41 -32.10
N THR A 68 -45.57 48.83 -33.21
CA THR A 68 -44.51 49.86 -33.36
C THR A 68 -43.21 49.59 -32.58
N LYS A 69 -42.28 48.84 -33.16
CA LYS A 69 -40.91 48.72 -32.63
C LYS A 69 -39.85 48.85 -33.72
N THR A 70 -38.90 49.75 -33.51
CA THR A 70 -37.64 49.87 -34.25
C THR A 70 -36.65 48.82 -33.73
N LEU A 71 -36.17 47.94 -34.59
CA LEU A 71 -35.10 46.96 -34.31
C LEU A 71 -33.76 47.70 -34.31
N ARG A 72 -33.08 47.81 -33.15
CA ARG A 72 -31.72 48.34 -33.09
C ARG A 72 -30.73 47.20 -32.83
N VAL A 73 -29.85 46.93 -33.79
CA VAL A 73 -28.70 46.03 -33.63
C VAL A 73 -27.49 46.87 -33.21
N PRO A 74 -27.05 46.82 -31.94
CA PRO A 74 -25.92 47.61 -31.47
C PRO A 74 -24.60 47.09 -32.08
N ALA A 75 -23.58 47.96 -32.14
CA ALA A 75 -22.28 47.62 -32.73
C ALA A 75 -21.54 46.45 -32.06
N MET A 76 -21.93 46.10 -30.82
CA MET A 76 -21.33 45.01 -30.04
C MET A 76 -22.08 43.67 -30.16
N ALA A 77 -23.16 43.61 -30.94
CA ALA A 77 -23.92 42.38 -31.19
C ALA A 77 -23.99 42.06 -32.69
N ARG A 78 -24.06 40.78 -33.02
CA ARG A 78 -24.34 40.29 -34.38
C ARG A 78 -25.69 39.61 -34.37
N ALA A 79 -26.51 39.88 -35.38
CA ALA A 79 -27.81 39.28 -35.54
C ALA A 79 -27.82 38.36 -36.77
N TYR A 80 -28.39 37.17 -36.61
CA TYR A 80 -28.50 36.16 -37.65
C TYR A 80 -29.97 35.75 -37.79
N ILE A 81 -30.39 35.57 -39.04
CA ILE A 81 -31.68 34.97 -39.36
C ILE A 81 -31.41 33.54 -39.81
N LEU A 82 -32.03 32.60 -39.10
CA LEU A 82 -31.91 31.17 -39.35
C LEU A 82 -33.15 30.67 -40.08
N GLN A 83 -32.93 30.11 -41.26
CA GLN A 83 -33.96 29.41 -42.03
C GLN A 83 -33.42 28.04 -42.44
N ALA A 84 -34.05 26.98 -41.90
CA ALA A 84 -33.55 25.61 -42.00
C ALA A 84 -32.09 25.49 -41.52
N ASP A 85 -31.14 25.35 -42.45
CA ASP A 85 -29.69 25.20 -42.19
C ASP A 85 -28.85 26.41 -42.64
N LYS A 86 -29.47 27.47 -43.14
CA LYS A 86 -28.75 28.67 -43.59
C LYS A 86 -28.86 29.79 -42.56
N ALA A 87 -27.71 30.34 -42.16
CA ALA A 87 -27.60 31.52 -41.33
C ALA A 87 -27.27 32.74 -42.22
N THR A 88 -28.11 33.77 -42.19
CA THR A 88 -27.88 35.03 -42.92
C THR A 88 -27.60 36.14 -41.92
N GLU A 89 -26.44 36.81 -42.04
CA GLU A 89 -26.05 37.90 -41.14
C GLU A 89 -26.82 39.19 -41.47
N VAL A 90 -27.25 39.88 -40.42
CA VAL A 90 -27.93 41.17 -40.49
C VAL A 90 -26.95 42.28 -40.10
N PRO A 91 -26.70 43.27 -40.97
CA PRO A 91 -25.76 44.34 -40.67
C PRO A 91 -26.23 45.22 -39.51
N GLN A 92 -25.29 45.89 -38.85
CA GLN A 92 -25.57 46.81 -37.74
C GLN A 92 -26.44 47.99 -38.23
N GLY A 93 -27.45 48.39 -37.45
CA GLY A 93 -28.35 49.48 -37.83
C GLY A 93 -29.69 49.48 -37.11
N GLU A 94 -30.48 50.52 -37.38
CA GLU A 94 -31.87 50.64 -36.94
C GLU A 94 -32.81 50.23 -38.09
N TYR A 95 -33.65 49.23 -37.89
CA TYR A 95 -34.57 48.71 -38.89
C TYR A 95 -36.02 48.77 -38.40
N GLU A 96 -36.92 49.23 -39.26
CA GLU A 96 -38.36 49.09 -39.03
C GLU A 96 -38.79 47.68 -39.45
N ILE A 97 -39.49 46.96 -38.57
CA ILE A 97 -39.83 45.54 -38.74
C ILE A 97 -40.56 45.27 -40.06
N GLU A 98 -41.45 46.17 -40.51
CA GLU A 98 -42.19 46.04 -41.77
C GLU A 98 -41.31 46.21 -43.01
N GLY A 99 -40.36 47.15 -42.98
CA GLY A 99 -39.38 47.36 -44.06
C GLY A 99 -38.22 46.35 -44.06
N PHE A 100 -37.90 45.80 -42.90
CA PHE A 100 -36.78 44.87 -42.68
C PHE A 100 -36.93 43.57 -43.48
N PHE A 101 -38.10 42.92 -43.39
CA PHE A 101 -38.36 41.67 -44.11
C PHE A 101 -38.49 41.86 -45.63
N THR A 102 -38.80 43.07 -46.09
CA THR A 102 -38.92 43.35 -47.54
C THR A 102 -37.57 43.60 -48.22
N ARG A 103 -36.55 44.12 -47.50
CA ARG A 103 -35.21 44.37 -48.07
C ARG A 103 -34.32 43.13 -48.12
N LEU A 104 -34.51 42.18 -47.20
CA LEU A 104 -33.84 40.88 -47.22
C LEU A 104 -34.55 39.96 -48.25
N ASN A 105 -34.37 40.28 -49.53
CA ASN A 105 -35.09 39.79 -50.71
C ASN A 105 -34.95 38.26 -51.00
N HIS A 106 -34.48 37.46 -50.05
CA HIS A 106 -34.21 36.02 -50.20
C HIS A 106 -34.78 35.15 -49.06
N LEU A 107 -35.47 35.73 -48.08
CA LEU A 107 -36.09 34.97 -46.99
C LEU A 107 -37.45 34.42 -47.46
N LEU A 108 -37.50 33.11 -47.71
CA LEU A 108 -38.70 32.41 -48.18
C LEU A 108 -39.84 32.57 -47.15
N ARG A 109 -40.94 33.21 -47.57
CA ARG A 109 -42.10 33.60 -46.75
C ARG A 109 -42.87 32.45 -46.05
N ASN A 110 -42.48 31.19 -46.26
CA ASN A 110 -43.25 30.01 -45.81
C ASN A 110 -42.53 29.11 -44.80
N GLN A 111 -41.37 29.50 -44.26
CA GLN A 111 -40.65 28.70 -43.25
C GLN A 111 -40.56 29.43 -41.92
N HIS A 112 -40.66 28.70 -40.81
CA HIS A 112 -40.42 29.22 -39.46
C HIS A 112 -39.00 29.81 -39.40
N ALA A 113 -38.91 31.14 -39.40
CA ALA A 113 -37.65 31.84 -39.24
C ALA A 113 -37.43 32.11 -37.75
N GLU A 114 -36.21 31.85 -37.30
CA GLU A 114 -35.76 32.16 -35.95
C GLU A 114 -34.68 33.22 -36.01
N ILE A 115 -34.73 34.18 -35.08
CA ILE A 115 -33.73 35.23 -34.97
C ILE A 115 -32.80 34.85 -33.83
N LEU A 116 -31.50 34.85 -34.12
CA LEU A 116 -30.44 34.60 -33.17
C LEU A 116 -29.58 35.85 -33.05
N ILE A 117 -29.41 36.37 -31.85
CA ILE A 117 -28.51 37.48 -31.57
C ILE A 117 -27.38 36.98 -30.68
N THR A 118 -26.15 37.25 -31.11
CA THR A 118 -24.93 36.82 -30.44
C THR A 118 -24.06 38.02 -30.10
N ARG A 119 -23.21 37.86 -29.10
CA ARG A 119 -22.17 38.85 -28.79
C ARG A 119 -21.04 38.79 -29.80
N SER A 120 -20.48 39.97 -30.11
CA SER A 120 -19.30 40.07 -30.99
C SER A 120 -17.99 39.76 -30.25
N VAL A 121 -18.00 39.93 -28.92
CA VAL A 121 -16.86 39.71 -28.03
C VAL A 121 -17.06 38.38 -27.31
N ALA A 122 -15.98 37.64 -27.07
CA ALA A 122 -16.05 36.41 -26.29
C ALA A 122 -16.55 36.66 -24.86
N LEU A 123 -17.36 35.73 -24.37
CA LEU A 123 -17.91 35.74 -23.03
C LEU A 123 -16.96 34.99 -22.08
N PRO A 124 -16.46 35.65 -21.01
CA PRO A 124 -15.68 34.97 -19.98
C PRO A 124 -16.58 34.08 -19.11
N VAL A 125 -16.24 32.79 -18.99
CA VAL A 125 -16.91 31.83 -18.10
C VAL A 125 -15.91 31.33 -17.07
N SER A 126 -16.21 31.52 -15.79
CA SER A 126 -15.36 31.14 -14.66
C SER A 126 -15.68 29.75 -14.14
N PHE A 127 -14.64 28.96 -13.83
CA PHE A 127 -14.73 27.64 -13.25
C PHE A 127 -13.87 27.57 -11.99
N GLU A 128 -14.39 26.97 -10.92
CA GLU A 128 -13.68 26.78 -9.65
C GLU A 128 -13.80 25.32 -9.21
N PHE A 129 -12.66 24.72 -8.85
CA PHE A 129 -12.58 23.34 -8.40
C PHE A 129 -11.72 23.26 -7.15
N GLU A 130 -12.25 22.76 -6.03
CA GLU A 130 -11.52 22.69 -4.75
C GLU A 130 -10.80 21.34 -4.51
N GLN A 131 -11.15 20.30 -5.28
CA GLN A 131 -10.74 18.92 -4.99
C GLN A 131 -9.98 18.27 -6.16
N LEU A 132 -9.10 19.01 -6.81
CA LEU A 132 -8.18 18.41 -7.78
C LEU A 132 -7.03 17.75 -7.01
N ARG A 133 -6.53 16.61 -7.49
CA ARG A 133 -5.51 15.81 -6.79
C ARG A 133 -4.24 15.74 -7.60
N THR A 134 -3.10 15.99 -6.96
CA THR A 134 -1.76 15.83 -7.55
C THR A 134 -1.35 14.36 -7.61
N ALA A 135 -0.17 14.07 -8.18
CA ALA A 135 0.41 12.73 -8.16
C ALA A 135 0.57 12.18 -6.72
N GLU A 136 0.80 13.07 -5.75
CA GLU A 136 0.93 12.77 -4.32
C GLU A 136 -0.45 12.75 -3.60
N GLN A 137 -1.55 12.74 -4.37
CA GLN A 137 -2.94 12.78 -3.89
C GLN A 137 -3.32 14.00 -3.03
N LEU A 138 -2.49 15.04 -3.04
CA LEU A 138 -2.70 16.28 -2.31
C LEU A 138 -3.77 17.15 -2.98
N LYS A 139 -4.62 17.78 -2.16
CA LYS A 139 -5.77 18.56 -2.63
C LYS A 139 -5.33 19.94 -3.09
N VAL A 140 -5.73 20.29 -4.30
CA VAL A 140 -5.44 21.55 -4.95
C VAL A 140 -6.73 22.18 -5.44
N ALA A 141 -6.91 23.45 -5.10
CA ALA A 141 -7.96 24.28 -5.64
C ALA A 141 -7.48 24.98 -6.92
N ALA A 142 -8.28 24.98 -7.97
CA ALA A 142 -7.96 25.65 -9.23
C ALA A 142 -9.13 26.49 -9.72
N SER A 143 -8.82 27.67 -10.23
CA SER A 143 -9.77 28.62 -10.81
C SER A 143 -9.32 29.03 -12.21
N PHE A 144 -10.26 28.98 -13.16
CA PHE A 144 -10.00 29.21 -14.58
C PHE A 144 -11.06 30.16 -15.14
N THR A 145 -10.65 31.03 -16.07
CA THR A 145 -11.57 31.81 -16.91
C THR A 145 -11.40 31.40 -18.36
N ILE A 146 -12.49 31.02 -19.02
CA ILE A 146 -12.49 30.57 -20.41
C ILE A 146 -13.32 31.56 -21.22
N ASN A 147 -12.69 32.20 -22.22
CA ASN A 147 -13.36 33.14 -23.11
C ASN A 147 -13.95 32.39 -24.31
N LEU A 148 -15.28 32.35 -24.37
CA LEU A 148 -16.04 31.60 -25.37
C LEU A 148 -16.66 32.52 -26.42
N ALA A 149 -16.46 32.20 -27.69
CA ALA A 149 -17.09 32.87 -28.82
C ALA A 149 -17.91 31.88 -29.68
N ILE A 150 -18.83 32.40 -30.48
CA ILE A 150 -19.57 31.60 -31.46
C ILE A 150 -18.83 31.68 -32.79
N GLU A 151 -18.33 30.55 -33.28
CA GLU A 151 -17.63 30.45 -34.57
C GLU A 151 -18.56 29.92 -35.67
N GLN A 152 -19.33 28.86 -35.38
CA GLN A 152 -20.21 28.22 -36.34
C GLN A 152 -21.68 28.37 -35.94
N VAL A 153 -22.32 29.43 -36.43
CA VAL A 153 -23.71 29.79 -36.13
C VAL A 153 -24.72 28.65 -36.41
N PRO A 154 -24.65 27.92 -37.54
CA PRO A 154 -25.60 26.81 -37.79
C PRO A 154 -25.44 25.63 -36.82
N ALA A 155 -24.20 25.30 -36.43
CA ALA A 155 -23.93 24.23 -35.48
C ALA A 155 -24.39 24.59 -34.07
N PHE A 156 -24.20 25.86 -33.69
CA PHE A 156 -24.72 26.41 -32.43
C PHE A 156 -26.25 26.35 -32.36
N ALA A 157 -26.93 26.81 -33.42
CA ALA A 157 -28.39 26.78 -33.49
C ALA A 157 -28.97 25.38 -33.27
N ARG A 158 -28.42 24.36 -33.94
CA ARG A 158 -28.90 22.96 -33.82
C ARG A 158 -28.84 22.38 -32.40
N HIS A 159 -27.93 22.86 -31.55
CA HIS A 159 -27.72 22.33 -30.19
C HIS A 159 -28.40 23.17 -29.11
N PHE A 160 -28.44 24.48 -29.28
CA PHE A 160 -28.95 25.41 -28.28
C PHE A 160 -30.36 25.93 -28.58
N MET A 161 -30.86 25.88 -29.82
CA MET A 161 -32.16 26.44 -30.23
C MET A 161 -33.25 25.36 -30.34
N THR A 162 -33.56 24.68 -29.24
CA THR A 162 -34.68 23.72 -29.18
C THR A 162 -36.00 24.33 -28.70
N ALA A 163 -35.96 25.44 -27.94
CA ALA A 163 -37.11 26.23 -27.48
C ALA A 163 -36.69 27.67 -27.19
N PRO A 164 -37.46 28.73 -27.48
CA PRO A 164 -37.02 30.13 -27.36
C PRO A 164 -36.46 30.46 -25.96
N GLY A 165 -35.32 31.15 -25.91
CA GLY A 165 -34.61 31.42 -24.65
C GLY A 165 -33.27 32.14 -24.80
N THR A 166 -32.51 32.19 -23.69
CA THR A 166 -31.17 32.79 -23.63
C THR A 166 -30.13 31.76 -23.20
N VAL A 167 -28.91 31.88 -23.72
CA VAL A 167 -27.75 31.06 -23.33
C VAL A 167 -26.89 31.89 -22.38
N THR A 168 -26.93 31.52 -21.09
CA THR A 168 -26.23 32.23 -20.02
C THR A 168 -24.88 31.60 -19.67
N THR A 169 -24.02 32.33 -18.96
CA THR A 169 -22.75 31.82 -18.39
C THR A 169 -22.95 30.55 -17.58
N ARG A 170 -23.98 30.51 -16.73
CA ARG A 170 -24.32 29.34 -15.89
C ARG A 170 -24.61 28.10 -16.74
N HIS A 171 -25.33 28.27 -17.85
CA HIS A 171 -25.61 27.15 -18.76
C HIS A 171 -24.32 26.61 -19.38
N LEU A 172 -23.45 27.49 -19.86
CA LEU A 172 -22.15 27.11 -20.44
C LEU A 172 -21.23 26.49 -19.38
N GLN A 173 -21.28 26.98 -18.14
CA GLN A 173 -20.55 26.42 -17.02
C GLN A 173 -20.98 24.97 -16.77
N ASP A 174 -22.28 24.71 -16.60
CA ASP A 174 -22.78 23.37 -16.32
C ASP A 174 -22.45 22.38 -17.46
N LEU A 175 -22.48 22.82 -18.73
CA LEU A 175 -22.14 22.01 -19.90
C LEU A 175 -20.65 21.63 -19.93
N LEU A 176 -19.77 22.60 -19.63
CA LEU A 176 -18.32 22.46 -19.79
C LEU A 176 -17.63 21.93 -18.54
N GLU A 177 -18.25 22.06 -17.37
CA GLU A 177 -17.66 21.66 -16.09
C GLU A 177 -17.06 20.25 -16.12
N PRO A 178 -17.75 19.19 -16.62
CA PRO A 178 -17.19 17.84 -16.62
C PRO A 178 -15.94 17.72 -17.50
N SER A 179 -15.92 18.42 -18.64
CA SER A 179 -14.79 18.40 -19.57
C SER A 179 -13.60 19.18 -19.03
N VAL A 180 -13.84 20.38 -18.47
CA VAL A 180 -12.79 21.21 -17.86
C VAL A 180 -12.21 20.49 -16.64
N ARG A 181 -13.05 19.93 -15.78
CA ARG A 181 -12.63 19.15 -14.61
C ARG A 181 -11.79 17.94 -15.01
N GLN A 182 -12.19 17.20 -16.04
CA GLN A 182 -11.44 16.05 -16.54
C GLN A 182 -10.04 16.47 -16.99
N LEU A 183 -9.96 17.46 -17.88
CA LEU A 183 -8.68 17.93 -18.44
C LEU A 183 -7.76 18.51 -17.34
N ALA A 184 -8.32 19.27 -16.40
CA ALA A 184 -7.58 19.78 -15.25
C ALA A 184 -7.09 18.65 -14.34
N THR A 185 -7.93 17.66 -14.06
CA THR A 185 -7.56 16.48 -13.26
C THR A 185 -6.42 15.69 -13.90
N GLU A 186 -6.51 15.39 -15.20
CA GLU A 186 -5.47 14.65 -15.92
C GLU A 186 -4.11 15.38 -15.89
N PHE A 187 -4.14 16.71 -16.04
CA PHE A 187 -2.93 17.53 -16.01
C PHE A 187 -2.30 17.63 -14.61
N ILE A 188 -3.12 17.77 -13.56
CA ILE A 188 -2.64 17.93 -12.18
C ILE A 188 -2.23 16.57 -11.58
N ALA A 189 -3.00 15.51 -11.85
CA ALA A 189 -2.73 14.17 -11.30
C ALA A 189 -1.43 13.55 -11.83
N SER A 190 -0.89 14.04 -12.94
CA SER A 190 0.36 13.56 -13.53
C SER A 190 1.62 14.25 -12.99
N ARG A 191 1.50 15.19 -12.04
CA ARG A 191 2.64 15.96 -11.51
C ARG A 191 2.66 16.00 -9.99
N SER A 192 3.86 15.98 -9.39
CA SER A 192 4.07 16.21 -7.96
C SER A 192 3.94 17.70 -7.62
N ILE A 193 3.72 18.05 -6.34
CA ILE A 193 3.70 19.46 -5.95
C ILE A 193 5.04 20.14 -6.23
N ARG A 194 6.15 19.41 -6.10
CA ARG A 194 7.51 19.91 -6.34
C ARG A 194 7.77 20.19 -7.82
N ASP A 195 7.37 19.28 -8.70
CA ASP A 195 7.51 19.49 -10.15
C ASP A 195 6.63 20.64 -10.64
N MET A 196 5.47 20.82 -10.00
CA MET A 196 4.69 22.02 -10.22
C MET A 196 5.47 23.24 -9.72
N ALA A 197 6.05 23.19 -8.50
CA ALA A 197 6.77 24.27 -7.76
C ALA A 197 7.88 24.88 -8.61
N ASP A 198 8.63 24.00 -9.26
CA ASP A 198 9.83 24.36 -9.99
C ASP A 198 9.53 24.81 -11.44
N ASN A 199 8.28 24.63 -11.92
CA ASN A 199 7.90 24.91 -13.30
C ASN A 199 7.24 26.29 -13.46
N GLY A 200 8.06 27.28 -13.81
CA GLY A 200 7.60 28.66 -14.11
C GLY A 200 6.63 28.80 -15.30
N HIS A 201 6.54 27.79 -16.18
CA HIS A 201 5.64 27.79 -17.34
C HIS A 201 4.36 26.98 -17.13
N LEU A 202 4.10 26.49 -15.92
CA LEU A 202 2.98 25.60 -15.62
C LEU A 202 1.62 26.20 -16.03
N ARG A 203 1.44 27.50 -15.81
CA ARG A 203 0.23 28.24 -16.20
C ARG A 203 -0.02 28.16 -17.70
N GLN A 204 0.99 28.49 -18.49
CA GLN A 204 0.88 28.49 -19.95
C GLN A 204 0.61 27.07 -20.47
N GLN A 205 1.29 26.07 -19.92
CA GLN A 205 1.07 24.66 -20.30
C GLN A 205 -0.35 24.18 -19.99
N LEU A 206 -0.91 24.59 -18.85
CA LEU A 206 -2.28 24.26 -18.45
C LEU A 206 -3.30 24.98 -19.33
N ASP A 207 -3.10 26.27 -19.61
CA ASP A 207 -3.95 27.06 -20.49
C ASP A 207 -3.95 26.49 -21.92
N GLU A 208 -2.79 26.12 -22.47
CA GLU A 208 -2.66 25.47 -23.78
C GLU A 208 -3.32 24.09 -23.83
N ARG A 209 -3.18 23.29 -22.76
CA ARG A 209 -3.81 21.96 -22.68
C ARG A 209 -5.33 22.07 -22.61
N LEU A 210 -5.85 22.99 -21.81
CA LEU A 210 -7.29 23.26 -21.72
C LEU A 210 -7.81 23.79 -23.05
N GLN A 211 -7.13 24.76 -23.66
CA GLN A 211 -7.52 25.34 -24.94
C GLN A 211 -7.57 24.27 -26.05
N SER A 212 -6.51 23.46 -26.19
CA SER A 212 -6.44 22.40 -27.21
C SER A 212 -7.47 21.29 -27.00
N GLY A 213 -7.64 20.82 -25.75
CA GLY A 213 -8.62 19.79 -25.40
C GLY A 213 -10.07 20.25 -25.60
N LEU A 214 -10.38 21.51 -25.25
CA LEU A 214 -11.70 22.08 -25.41
C LEU A 214 -12.03 22.43 -26.85
N LYS A 215 -11.06 22.88 -27.66
CA LYS A 215 -11.28 23.27 -29.06
C LYS A 215 -11.96 22.19 -29.88
N LEU A 216 -11.50 20.94 -29.77
CA LEU A 216 -12.08 19.80 -30.49
C LEU A 216 -13.51 19.47 -30.02
N ARG A 217 -13.74 19.55 -28.70
CA ARG A 217 -15.06 19.24 -28.11
C ARG A 217 -16.09 20.32 -28.44
N LEU A 218 -15.70 21.60 -28.36
CA LEU A 218 -16.57 22.75 -28.55
C LEU A 218 -16.96 23.01 -30.02
N ALA A 219 -16.09 22.62 -30.97
CA ALA A 219 -16.40 22.72 -32.39
C ALA A 219 -17.71 21.99 -32.76
N SER A 220 -17.99 20.85 -32.10
CA SER A 220 -19.25 20.10 -32.32
C SER A 220 -20.51 20.88 -31.92
N TYR A 221 -20.38 21.79 -30.96
CA TYR A 221 -21.44 22.67 -30.46
C TYR A 221 -21.47 24.05 -31.16
N GLY A 222 -20.58 24.28 -32.13
CA GLY A 222 -20.44 25.57 -32.83
C GLY A 222 -19.78 26.69 -32.02
N LEU A 223 -19.16 26.34 -30.89
CA LEU A 223 -18.46 27.25 -29.99
C LEU A 223 -16.94 27.17 -30.22
N ALA A 224 -16.25 28.27 -29.97
CA ALA A 224 -14.80 28.36 -30.03
C ALA A 224 -14.22 28.94 -28.73
N VAL A 225 -13.02 28.47 -28.37
CA VAL A 225 -12.25 29.02 -27.25
C VAL A 225 -11.28 30.05 -27.80
N GLU A 226 -11.50 31.32 -27.48
CA GLU A 226 -10.57 32.39 -27.86
C GLU A 226 -9.33 32.35 -26.97
N ARG A 227 -9.53 32.26 -25.66
CA ARG A 227 -8.46 32.25 -24.67
C ARG A 227 -8.87 31.50 -23.41
N VAL A 228 -7.91 30.83 -22.78
CA VAL A 228 -8.01 30.29 -21.42
C VAL A 228 -7.04 31.04 -20.54
N GLU A 229 -7.49 31.44 -19.36
CA GLU A 229 -6.65 32.07 -18.35
C GLU A 229 -6.84 31.36 -17.01
N THR A 230 -5.80 30.66 -16.55
CA THR A 230 -5.76 30.15 -15.18
C THR A 230 -5.62 31.33 -14.22
N VAL A 231 -6.60 31.53 -13.33
CA VAL A 231 -6.69 32.66 -12.39
C VAL A 231 -5.91 32.36 -11.12
N ALA A 232 -6.04 31.16 -10.58
CA ALA A 232 -5.27 30.70 -9.43
C ALA A 232 -5.22 29.18 -9.35
N LEU A 233 -4.08 28.67 -8.90
CA LEU A 233 -3.90 27.29 -8.44
C LEU A 233 -3.43 27.40 -6.97
N ARG A 234 -4.09 26.71 -6.03
CA ARG A 234 -3.93 26.92 -4.58
C ARG A 234 -3.91 25.59 -3.84
N HIS A 235 -3.19 25.54 -2.72
CA HIS A 235 -3.13 24.35 -1.87
C HIS A 235 -3.40 24.74 -0.42
N ASP A 236 -4.40 24.13 0.21
CA ASP A 236 -5.02 24.58 1.48
C ASP A 236 -4.03 24.79 2.64
N LYS A 237 -3.03 23.90 2.78
CA LYS A 237 -2.02 23.98 3.87
C LYS A 237 -1.04 25.14 3.72
N TYR A 238 -0.86 25.65 2.48
CA TYR A 238 0.13 26.68 2.18
C TYR A 238 -0.46 28.10 2.35
N ASP A 239 -1.76 28.27 2.07
CA ASP A 239 -2.45 29.56 2.18
C ASP A 239 -2.73 29.97 3.64
N HIS A 240 -2.88 29.01 4.57
CA HIS A 240 -3.02 29.29 6.01
C HIS A 240 -1.84 30.08 6.60
N ASN A 241 -0.65 30.01 5.97
CA ASN A 241 0.54 30.76 6.41
C ASN A 241 0.68 32.13 5.71
N ARG A 242 -0.21 32.47 4.76
CA ARG A 242 0.01 33.55 3.79
C ARG A 242 -1.25 34.36 3.45
N GLU A 243 -2.05 34.73 4.45
CA GLU A 243 -3.33 35.47 4.38
C GLU A 243 -3.33 36.83 3.62
N ARG A 244 -2.32 37.20 2.83
CA ARG A 244 -2.27 38.52 2.16
C ARG A 244 -1.85 38.59 0.69
N VAL A 245 -1.48 37.50 0.01
CA VAL A 245 -1.15 37.57 -1.43
C VAL A 245 -1.75 36.37 -2.16
N GLY A 246 -2.66 36.66 -3.09
CA GLY A 246 -3.32 35.66 -3.91
C GLY A 246 -2.38 34.90 -4.84
N SER A 247 -2.68 33.63 -5.03
CA SER A 247 -2.13 32.66 -6.00
C SER A 247 -0.65 32.30 -5.84
N LEU A 248 -0.46 31.04 -5.49
CA LEU A 248 0.79 30.37 -5.13
C LEU A 248 1.81 30.27 -6.29
N TRP A 249 1.41 30.63 -7.51
CA TRP A 249 2.14 30.37 -8.76
C TRP A 249 2.34 31.61 -9.63
N LEU A 250 1.93 32.80 -9.18
CA LEU A 250 1.89 34.01 -10.02
C LEU A 250 2.97 35.06 -9.72
N VAL A 251 3.97 34.77 -8.89
CA VAL A 251 5.06 35.74 -8.64
C VAL A 251 6.23 35.48 -9.58
N ALA A 252 6.40 36.38 -10.54
CA ALA A 252 7.37 36.34 -11.64
C ALA A 252 8.82 36.73 -11.24
N ASP A 253 9.30 36.38 -10.04
CA ASP A 253 10.69 36.61 -9.65
C ASP A 253 11.48 35.29 -9.55
N GLU A 254 12.07 34.91 -10.69
CA GLU A 254 12.51 33.56 -11.03
C GLU A 254 13.76 33.03 -10.31
N ARG A 255 14.45 33.80 -9.46
CA ARG A 255 15.76 33.35 -8.89
C ARG A 255 15.91 33.42 -7.37
N GLN A 256 15.23 34.33 -6.69
CA GLN A 256 15.26 34.38 -5.21
C GLN A 256 14.13 33.57 -4.57
N GLY A 257 12.98 33.44 -5.26
CA GLY A 257 11.87 32.63 -4.76
C GLY A 257 12.22 31.14 -4.68
N GLN A 258 12.89 30.56 -5.67
CA GLN A 258 13.08 29.10 -5.77
C GLN A 258 13.81 28.50 -4.55
N LEU A 259 14.89 29.11 -4.08
CA LEU A 259 15.67 28.62 -2.93
C LEU A 259 14.97 28.83 -1.59
N GLU A 260 14.20 29.91 -1.44
CA GLU A 260 13.36 30.13 -0.26
C GLU A 260 12.15 29.19 -0.28
N HIS A 261 11.61 28.87 -1.46
CA HIS A 261 10.49 27.95 -1.67
C HIS A 261 10.85 26.50 -1.36
N THR A 262 12.02 25.98 -1.78
CA THR A 262 12.43 24.61 -1.41
C THR A 262 12.60 24.48 0.10
N ARG A 263 13.24 25.48 0.73
CA ARG A 263 13.41 25.51 2.20
C ARG A 263 12.08 25.63 2.95
N GLN A 264 11.12 26.38 2.41
CA GLN A 264 9.78 26.50 2.99
C GLN A 264 8.95 25.23 2.80
N LEU A 265 9.07 24.52 1.66
CA LEU A 265 8.42 23.22 1.48
C LEU A 265 8.93 22.16 2.46
N ASP A 266 10.25 22.14 2.71
CA ASP A 266 10.87 21.26 3.71
C ASP A 266 10.50 21.64 5.15
N GLN A 267 10.12 22.90 5.41
CA GLN A 267 9.66 23.38 6.72
C GLN A 267 8.16 23.21 6.97
N LEU A 268 7.34 23.03 5.92
CA LEU A 268 5.87 22.96 6.04
C LEU A 268 5.34 21.53 6.24
N TYR A 269 6.17 20.53 5.97
CA TYR A 269 5.84 19.13 6.16
C TYR A 269 6.95 18.43 6.92
N ASP A 270 6.67 18.08 8.18
CA ASP A 270 7.58 17.29 8.99
C ASP A 270 7.78 15.92 8.37
N ALA A 271 8.93 15.28 8.64
CA ALA A 271 9.24 13.94 8.15
C ALA A 271 8.14 12.92 8.53
N GLU A 272 7.46 13.14 9.66
CA GLU A 272 6.34 12.32 10.12
C GLU A 272 5.07 12.48 9.26
N GLU A 273 4.81 13.69 8.77
CA GLU A 273 3.66 13.98 7.90
C GLU A 273 3.89 13.42 6.50
N TRP A 274 5.12 13.49 5.98
CA TRP A 274 5.49 12.78 4.74
C TRP A 274 5.30 11.27 4.86
N GLN A 275 5.67 10.70 6.02
CA GLN A 275 5.40 9.28 6.29
C GLN A 275 3.91 8.97 6.47
N ALA A 276 3.09 9.93 6.94
CA ALA A 276 1.64 9.78 7.02
C ALA A 276 1.00 9.81 5.63
N ILE A 277 1.40 10.76 4.78
CA ILE A 277 0.97 10.87 3.38
C ILE A 277 1.34 9.59 2.63
N ALA A 278 2.57 9.11 2.73
CA ALA A 278 3.00 7.86 2.10
C ALA A 278 2.21 6.62 2.61
N ARG A 279 1.78 6.62 3.88
CA ARG A 279 0.91 5.57 4.43
C ARG A 279 -0.50 5.65 3.87
N GLU A 280 -1.06 6.85 3.73
CA GLU A 280 -2.38 7.07 3.15
C GLU A 280 -2.39 6.75 1.65
N GLU A 281 -1.35 7.11 0.90
CA GLU A 281 -1.18 6.75 -0.51
C GLU A 281 -1.15 5.23 -0.70
N ARG A 282 -0.33 4.52 0.09
CA ARG A 282 -0.28 3.05 0.05
C ARG A 282 -1.64 2.44 0.38
N LYS A 283 -2.38 3.02 1.34
CA LYS A 283 -3.73 2.57 1.68
C LYS A 283 -4.72 2.81 0.53
N GLN A 284 -4.68 3.96 -0.12
CA GLN A 284 -5.59 4.26 -1.24
C GLN A 284 -5.26 3.44 -2.48
N HIS A 285 -3.99 3.22 -2.81
CA HIS A 285 -3.58 2.33 -3.90
C HIS A 285 -4.07 0.90 -3.67
N THR A 286 -3.96 0.40 -2.43
CA THR A 286 -4.47 -0.93 -2.09
C THR A 286 -6.00 -1.00 -2.12
N GLU A 287 -6.70 0.06 -1.75
CA GLU A 287 -8.17 0.14 -1.86
C GLU A 287 -8.65 0.20 -3.31
N LEU A 288 -8.01 1.00 -4.17
CA LEU A 288 -8.27 1.06 -5.61
C LEU A 288 -8.03 -0.31 -6.26
N ARG A 289 -6.90 -0.93 -5.98
CA ARG A 289 -6.59 -2.28 -6.50
C ARG A 289 -7.60 -3.32 -6.03
N ARG A 290 -8.07 -3.24 -4.78
CA ARG A 290 -9.15 -4.10 -4.27
C ARG A 290 -10.48 -3.84 -4.96
N ALA A 291 -10.78 -2.58 -5.31
CA ALA A 291 -12.00 -2.24 -6.03
C ALA A 291 -11.98 -2.76 -7.47
N GLU A 292 -10.85 -2.64 -8.17
CA GLU A 292 -10.62 -3.23 -9.50
C GLU A 292 -10.82 -4.75 -9.47
N LEU A 293 -10.13 -5.46 -8.56
CA LEU A 293 -10.26 -6.92 -8.43
C LEU A 293 -11.70 -7.37 -8.11
N LYS A 294 -12.46 -6.56 -7.37
CA LYS A 294 -13.89 -6.84 -7.10
C LYS A 294 -14.76 -6.63 -8.33
N GLN A 295 -14.44 -5.65 -9.19
CA GLN A 295 -15.14 -5.44 -10.45
C GLN A 295 -14.85 -6.57 -11.43
N ASP A 296 -13.59 -6.97 -11.57
CA ASP A 296 -13.18 -8.09 -12.42
C ASP A 296 -13.85 -9.39 -11.98
N ALA A 297 -13.82 -9.71 -10.67
CA ALA A 297 -14.50 -10.88 -10.14
C ALA A 297 -16.04 -10.82 -10.30
N ALA A 298 -16.63 -9.63 -10.32
CA ALA A 298 -18.07 -9.46 -10.57
C ALA A 298 -18.42 -9.67 -12.05
N VAL A 299 -17.55 -9.21 -12.96
CA VAL A 299 -17.68 -9.44 -14.41
C VAL A 299 -17.52 -10.93 -14.73
N GLU A 300 -16.48 -11.59 -14.22
CA GLU A 300 -16.29 -13.03 -14.40
C GLU A 300 -17.48 -13.85 -13.88
N ARG A 301 -18.04 -13.48 -12.71
CA ARG A 301 -19.26 -14.12 -12.19
C ARG A 301 -20.45 -13.88 -13.10
N ALA A 302 -20.65 -12.67 -13.62
CA ALA A 302 -21.74 -12.37 -14.54
C ALA A 302 -21.61 -13.19 -15.83
N GLU A 303 -20.40 -13.30 -16.39
CA GLU A 303 -20.13 -14.13 -17.57
C GLU A 303 -20.38 -15.62 -17.31
N LEU A 304 -19.95 -16.13 -16.16
CA LEU A 304 -20.22 -17.52 -15.76
C LEU A 304 -21.73 -17.76 -15.64
N THR A 305 -22.48 -16.86 -14.98
CA THR A 305 -23.94 -17.00 -14.86
C THR A 305 -24.65 -16.94 -16.21
N LEU A 306 -24.16 -16.12 -17.15
CA LEU A 306 -24.71 -16.02 -18.49
C LEU A 306 -24.45 -17.32 -19.27
N LYS A 307 -23.22 -17.83 -19.25
CA LYS A 307 -22.85 -19.13 -19.86
C LYS A 307 -23.66 -20.28 -19.26
N GLU A 308 -23.88 -20.30 -17.95
CA GLU A 308 -24.74 -21.30 -17.29
C GLU A 308 -26.20 -21.19 -17.74
N SER A 309 -26.72 -19.97 -17.88
CA SER A 309 -28.08 -19.74 -18.34
C SER A 309 -28.31 -20.17 -19.79
N GLU A 310 -27.37 -19.87 -20.69
CA GLU A 310 -27.41 -20.29 -22.10
C GLU A 310 -27.36 -21.82 -22.20
N ARG A 311 -26.51 -22.47 -21.40
CA ARG A 311 -26.43 -23.94 -21.32
C ARG A 311 -27.74 -24.56 -20.82
N LEU A 312 -28.34 -24.01 -19.77
CA LEU A 312 -29.63 -24.49 -19.25
C LEU A 312 -30.76 -24.32 -20.27
N GLN A 313 -30.75 -23.23 -21.03
CA GLN A 313 -31.71 -23.03 -22.13
C GLN A 313 -31.51 -24.05 -23.25
N ALA A 314 -30.26 -24.37 -23.62
CA ALA A 314 -29.95 -25.39 -24.62
C ALA A 314 -30.39 -26.80 -24.19
N LEU A 315 -30.15 -27.17 -22.92
CA LEU A 315 -30.61 -28.45 -22.36
C LEU A 315 -32.14 -28.54 -22.34
N ARG A 316 -32.82 -27.49 -21.84
CA ARG A 316 -34.29 -27.43 -21.84
C ARG A 316 -34.88 -27.52 -23.25
N ALA A 317 -34.26 -26.87 -24.24
CA ALA A 317 -34.73 -26.95 -25.62
C ALA A 317 -34.65 -28.39 -26.17
N ARG A 318 -33.59 -29.13 -25.85
CA ARG A 318 -33.42 -30.53 -26.26
C ARG A 318 -34.33 -31.49 -25.51
N GLU A 319 -34.58 -31.25 -24.22
CA GLU A 319 -35.59 -31.99 -23.46
C GLU A 319 -36.99 -31.77 -24.04
N VAL A 320 -37.35 -30.53 -24.37
CA VAL A 320 -38.64 -30.21 -25.01
C VAL A 320 -38.77 -30.89 -26.37
N ASP A 321 -37.70 -30.91 -27.18
CA ASP A 321 -37.68 -31.63 -28.46
C ASP A 321 -37.85 -33.15 -28.26
N LEU A 322 -37.17 -33.73 -27.26
CA LEU A 322 -37.35 -35.14 -26.88
C LEU A 322 -38.81 -35.43 -26.48
N TYR A 323 -39.37 -34.63 -25.57
CA TYR A 323 -40.75 -34.80 -25.12
C TYR A 323 -41.75 -34.60 -26.25
N SER A 324 -41.52 -33.64 -27.16
CA SER A 324 -42.35 -33.44 -28.35
C SER A 324 -42.36 -34.70 -29.23
N ARG A 325 -41.18 -35.27 -29.52
CA ARG A 325 -41.05 -36.48 -30.35
C ARG A 325 -41.68 -37.72 -29.71
N ILE A 326 -41.63 -37.83 -28.38
CA ILE A 326 -42.30 -38.90 -27.62
C ILE A 326 -43.82 -38.71 -27.67
N MET A 327 -44.32 -37.49 -27.46
CA MET A 327 -45.74 -37.16 -27.51
C MET A 327 -46.36 -37.37 -28.90
N ASP A 328 -45.60 -37.07 -29.96
CA ASP A 328 -46.02 -37.27 -31.35
C ASP A 328 -46.00 -38.74 -31.82
N ALA A 329 -45.52 -39.67 -30.98
CA ALA A 329 -45.40 -41.08 -31.30
C ALA A 329 -46.42 -41.92 -30.52
N LYS A 330 -47.28 -42.66 -31.24
CA LYS A 330 -48.28 -43.55 -30.62
C LYS A 330 -47.67 -44.82 -30.00
N THR A 331 -46.43 -45.17 -30.35
CA THR A 331 -45.72 -46.35 -29.84
C THR A 331 -44.22 -46.08 -29.69
N ARG A 332 -43.57 -46.80 -28.78
CA ARG A 332 -42.12 -46.67 -28.47
C ARG A 332 -41.22 -46.89 -29.69
N LYS A 333 -41.58 -47.80 -30.61
CA LYS A 333 -40.81 -48.04 -31.85
C LYS A 333 -40.83 -46.80 -32.76
N VAL A 334 -42.01 -46.18 -32.94
CA VAL A 334 -42.16 -44.97 -33.75
C VAL A 334 -41.44 -43.76 -33.13
N ALA A 335 -41.36 -43.67 -31.80
CA ALA A 335 -40.58 -42.63 -31.12
C ALA A 335 -39.07 -42.78 -31.37
N LEU A 336 -38.57 -44.02 -31.38
CA LEU A 336 -37.17 -44.33 -31.68
C LEU A 336 -36.85 -44.05 -33.16
N ASP A 337 -37.74 -44.42 -34.09
CA ASP A 337 -37.58 -44.13 -35.53
C ASP A 337 -37.58 -42.61 -35.82
N LYS A 338 -38.30 -41.82 -35.03
CA LYS A 338 -38.28 -40.34 -35.06
C LYS A 338 -37.05 -39.71 -34.37
N GLY A 339 -36.09 -40.53 -33.93
CA GLY A 339 -34.81 -40.07 -33.38
C GLY A 339 -34.84 -39.70 -31.89
N ALA A 340 -35.88 -40.07 -31.13
CA ALA A 340 -35.88 -39.84 -29.67
C ALA A 340 -34.73 -40.58 -28.96
N GLY A 341 -34.29 -41.72 -29.50
CA GLY A 341 -33.14 -42.46 -28.99
C GLY A 341 -31.80 -41.71 -29.16
N THR A 342 -31.63 -40.98 -30.27
CA THR A 342 -30.42 -40.18 -30.50
C THR A 342 -30.36 -38.96 -29.58
N VAL A 343 -31.50 -38.26 -29.39
CA VAL A 343 -31.57 -37.10 -28.48
C VAL A 343 -31.35 -37.50 -27.02
N LEU A 344 -31.85 -38.67 -26.60
CA LEU A 344 -31.56 -39.24 -25.28
C LEU A 344 -30.09 -39.56 -25.09
N ALA A 345 -29.46 -40.24 -26.06
CA ALA A 345 -28.05 -40.58 -26.00
C ALA A 345 -27.15 -39.32 -25.93
N ASP A 346 -27.51 -38.27 -26.68
CA ASP A 346 -26.81 -36.99 -26.64
C ASP A 346 -26.92 -36.29 -25.28
N LEU A 347 -28.11 -36.31 -24.65
CA LEU A 347 -28.34 -35.77 -23.30
C LEU A 347 -27.56 -36.56 -22.24
N GLU A 348 -27.55 -37.88 -22.32
CA GLU A 348 -26.77 -38.75 -21.42
C GLU A 348 -25.26 -38.50 -21.58
N HIS A 349 -24.79 -38.32 -22.81
CA HIS A 349 -23.40 -37.99 -23.10
C HIS A 349 -23.00 -36.62 -22.54
N GLU A 350 -23.85 -35.59 -22.66
CA GLU A 350 -23.59 -34.27 -22.08
C GLU A 350 -23.59 -34.29 -20.54
N LEU A 351 -24.50 -35.05 -19.92
CA LEU A 351 -24.50 -35.23 -18.46
C LEU A 351 -23.24 -35.96 -17.97
N ALA A 352 -22.82 -37.02 -18.68
CA ALA A 352 -21.59 -37.74 -18.37
C ALA A 352 -20.35 -36.85 -18.54
N LYS A 353 -20.29 -36.04 -19.61
CA LYS A 353 -19.23 -35.07 -19.86
C LYS A 353 -19.16 -34.00 -18.77
N ASN A 354 -20.31 -33.45 -18.35
CA ASN A 354 -20.38 -32.44 -17.30
C ASN A 354 -19.95 -33.01 -15.95
N LYS A 355 -20.33 -34.25 -15.64
CA LYS A 355 -19.89 -34.93 -14.44
C LYS A 355 -18.37 -35.11 -14.45
N ALA A 356 -17.80 -35.59 -15.55
CA ALA A 356 -16.36 -35.73 -15.72
C ALA A 356 -15.60 -34.38 -15.62
N GLN A 357 -16.15 -33.29 -16.16
CA GLN A 357 -15.57 -31.95 -16.01
C GLN A 357 -15.57 -31.48 -14.55
N ARG A 358 -16.68 -31.65 -13.83
CA ARG A 358 -16.76 -31.29 -12.41
C ARG A 358 -15.83 -32.11 -11.54
N ASP A 359 -15.73 -33.41 -11.82
CA ASP A 359 -14.82 -34.32 -11.11
C ASP A 359 -13.36 -33.93 -11.40
N GLY A 360 -13.04 -33.51 -12.63
CA GLY A 360 -11.73 -32.97 -13.02
C GLY A 360 -11.40 -31.65 -12.32
N GLU A 361 -12.31 -30.67 -12.35
CA GLU A 361 -12.13 -29.39 -11.65
C GLU A 361 -11.94 -29.60 -10.14
N ALA A 362 -12.72 -30.49 -9.52
CA ALA A 362 -12.57 -30.83 -8.11
C ALA A 362 -11.19 -31.41 -7.80
N ALA A 363 -10.68 -32.31 -8.65
CA ALA A 363 -9.34 -32.88 -8.53
C ALA A 363 -8.24 -31.80 -8.70
N ASP A 364 -8.40 -30.87 -9.64
CA ASP A 364 -7.49 -29.73 -9.82
C ASP A 364 -7.48 -28.82 -8.58
N TRP A 365 -8.64 -28.55 -8.00
CA TRP A 365 -8.75 -27.78 -6.75
C TRP A 365 -8.17 -28.52 -5.54
N GLU A 366 -8.26 -29.85 -5.49
CA GLU A 366 -7.57 -30.66 -4.48
C GLU A 366 -6.05 -30.59 -4.65
N HIS A 367 -5.57 -30.67 -5.90
CA HIS A 367 -4.15 -30.52 -6.23
C HIS A 367 -3.59 -29.16 -5.76
N VAL A 368 -4.28 -28.06 -6.07
CA VAL A 368 -3.90 -26.72 -5.61
C VAL A 368 -3.93 -26.60 -4.08
N ARG A 369 -4.94 -27.18 -3.41
CA ARG A 369 -5.03 -27.15 -1.93
C ARG A 369 -3.88 -27.90 -1.25
N GLN A 370 -3.44 -29.02 -1.81
CA GLN A 370 -2.31 -29.77 -1.24
C GLN A 370 -0.98 -29.03 -1.44
N LEU A 371 -0.73 -28.46 -2.62
CA LEU A 371 0.44 -27.61 -2.87
C LEU A 371 0.48 -26.42 -1.91
N ALA A 372 -0.67 -25.75 -1.73
CA ALA A 372 -0.79 -24.65 -0.78
C ALA A 372 -0.50 -25.09 0.66
N ARG A 373 -0.91 -26.31 1.06
CA ARG A 373 -0.63 -26.86 2.38
C ARG A 373 0.87 -27.13 2.59
N ILE A 374 1.55 -27.70 1.60
CA ILE A 374 3.00 -27.95 1.65
C ILE A 374 3.76 -26.63 1.80
N ARG A 375 3.41 -25.63 0.97
CA ARG A 375 4.01 -24.29 1.04
C ARG A 375 3.71 -23.57 2.37
N MET A 376 2.49 -23.67 2.87
CA MET A 376 2.14 -23.06 4.16
C MET A 376 2.98 -23.66 5.30
N GLN A 377 3.24 -24.98 5.27
CA GLN A 377 4.11 -25.62 6.26
C GLN A 377 5.54 -25.09 6.19
N THR A 378 6.11 -24.95 4.98
CA THR A 378 7.48 -24.43 4.78
C THR A 378 7.60 -22.98 5.26
N GLU A 379 6.62 -22.14 4.91
CA GLU A 379 6.57 -20.74 5.34
C GLU A 379 6.44 -20.62 6.86
N LEU A 380 5.59 -21.44 7.50
CA LEU A 380 5.46 -21.45 8.96
C LEU A 380 6.76 -21.90 9.66
N GLU A 381 7.44 -22.92 9.14
CA GLU A 381 8.74 -23.38 9.66
C GLU A 381 9.78 -22.25 9.60
N VAL A 382 9.92 -21.57 8.46
CA VAL A 382 10.86 -20.44 8.30
C VAL A 382 10.48 -19.25 9.18
N LEU A 383 9.19 -18.93 9.29
CA LEU A 383 8.71 -17.82 10.12
C LEU A 383 8.95 -18.07 11.61
N GLN A 384 8.74 -19.30 12.10
CA GLN A 384 9.03 -19.64 13.48
C GLN A 384 10.52 -19.48 13.80
N GLN A 385 11.38 -19.92 12.87
CA GLN A 385 12.84 -19.85 13.01
C GLN A 385 13.34 -18.40 13.02
N THR A 386 12.90 -17.59 12.05
CA THR A 386 13.29 -16.18 11.94
C THR A 386 12.73 -15.31 13.08
N ALA A 387 11.51 -15.59 13.55
CA ALA A 387 10.92 -14.86 14.67
C ALA A 387 11.66 -15.11 15.99
N ALA A 388 12.14 -16.32 16.24
CA ALA A 388 12.95 -16.63 17.43
C ALA A 388 14.28 -15.86 17.41
N GLU A 389 14.96 -15.82 16.26
CA GLU A 389 16.23 -15.11 16.07
C GLU A 389 16.06 -13.60 16.27
N GLN A 390 15.02 -13.00 15.69
CA GLN A 390 14.73 -11.58 15.85
C GLN A 390 14.47 -11.21 17.32
N ARG A 391 13.77 -12.06 18.08
CA ARG A 391 13.55 -11.82 19.51
C ARG A 391 14.84 -11.86 20.31
N GLN A 392 15.75 -12.80 20.00
CA GLN A 392 17.04 -12.89 20.68
C GLN A 392 17.92 -11.67 20.40
N LEU A 393 18.04 -11.26 19.13
CA LEU A 393 18.78 -10.04 18.78
C LEU A 393 18.18 -8.79 19.41
N ALA A 394 16.85 -8.68 19.44
CA ALA A 394 16.17 -7.55 20.09
C ALA A 394 16.47 -7.49 21.60
N GLN A 395 16.48 -8.64 22.28
CA GLN A 395 16.84 -8.72 23.70
C GLN A 395 18.31 -8.30 23.94
N GLN A 396 19.24 -8.76 23.10
CA GLN A 396 20.65 -8.37 23.18
C GLN A 396 20.83 -6.87 22.97
N ARG A 397 20.22 -6.29 21.92
CA ARG A 397 20.29 -4.85 21.64
C ARG A 397 19.69 -4.00 22.76
N LEU A 398 18.52 -4.39 23.27
CA LEU A 398 17.90 -3.68 24.39
C LEU A 398 18.80 -3.71 25.63
N SER A 399 19.37 -4.87 25.96
CA SER A 399 20.27 -5.00 27.10
C SER A 399 21.53 -4.13 26.96
N HIS A 400 22.07 -4.03 25.75
CA HIS A 400 23.24 -3.20 25.44
C HIS A 400 22.91 -1.70 25.51
N GLN A 401 21.77 -1.28 24.96
CA GLN A 401 21.29 0.11 25.07
C GLN A 401 21.11 0.55 26.52
N LEU A 402 20.55 -0.32 27.37
CA LEU A 402 20.40 -0.04 28.80
C LEU A 402 21.76 0.14 29.51
N ARG A 403 22.79 -0.60 29.09
CA ARG A 403 24.16 -0.43 29.62
C ARG A 403 24.81 0.86 29.15
N GLN A 404 24.66 1.23 27.88
CA GLN A 404 25.16 2.50 27.38
C GLN A 404 24.56 3.67 28.18
N GLN A 405 23.25 3.65 28.41
CA GLN A 405 22.57 4.64 29.25
C GLN A 405 23.07 4.62 30.70
N ALA A 406 23.33 3.44 31.28
CA ALA A 406 23.89 3.34 32.62
C ALA A 406 25.29 3.96 32.71
N ILE A 407 26.16 3.73 31.73
CA ILE A 407 27.50 4.31 31.66
C ILE A 407 27.42 5.83 31.46
N GLU A 408 26.53 6.33 30.61
CA GLU A 408 26.29 7.76 30.44
C GLU A 408 25.88 8.43 31.75
N ASN A 409 24.92 7.85 32.48
CA ASN A 409 24.51 8.32 33.79
C ASN A 409 25.67 8.28 34.82
N GLN A 410 26.50 7.24 34.78
CA GLN A 410 27.68 7.15 35.64
C GLN A 410 28.74 8.21 35.30
N ILE A 411 28.93 8.54 34.02
CA ILE A 411 29.81 9.63 33.57
C ILE A 411 29.27 10.98 34.08
N GLU A 412 27.97 11.22 33.95
CA GLU A 412 27.34 12.43 34.48
C GLU A 412 27.52 12.57 36.00
N ASN A 413 27.40 11.46 36.73
CA ASN A 413 27.63 11.43 38.18
C ASN A 413 29.11 11.66 38.53
N ALA A 414 30.04 11.02 37.81
CA ALA A 414 31.48 11.20 38.02
C ALA A 414 31.94 12.64 37.73
N LEU A 415 31.28 13.35 36.80
CA LEU A 415 31.53 14.77 36.54
C LEU A 415 31.15 15.68 37.71
N ARG A 416 30.25 15.23 38.61
CA ARG A 416 29.82 15.96 39.82
C ARG A 416 30.75 15.77 41.01
N ILE A 417 31.76 14.90 40.91
CA ILE A 417 32.75 14.68 41.99
C ILE A 417 33.64 15.91 42.11
N GLU A 418 33.76 16.42 43.34
CA GLU A 418 34.54 17.61 43.66
C GLU A 418 36.06 17.34 43.64
N ASP A 419 36.49 16.15 44.07
CA ASP A 419 37.89 15.73 44.08
C ASP A 419 38.44 15.46 42.67
N GLU A 420 39.38 16.29 42.19
CA GLU A 420 39.92 16.18 40.83
C GLU A 420 40.65 14.86 40.57
N ALA A 421 41.38 14.31 41.55
CA ALA A 421 42.15 13.09 41.38
C ALA A 421 41.23 11.86 41.24
N GLN A 422 40.16 11.80 42.06
CA GLN A 422 39.16 10.73 42.02
C GLN A 422 38.33 10.82 40.75
N ARG A 423 37.85 12.03 40.40
CA ARG A 423 37.13 12.29 39.14
C ARG A 423 37.91 11.83 37.91
N ARG A 424 39.22 12.09 37.86
CA ARG A 424 40.08 11.64 36.73
C ARG A 424 40.21 10.12 36.66
N GLN A 425 40.34 9.44 37.81
CA GLN A 425 40.45 7.98 37.84
C GLN A 425 39.14 7.31 37.41
N GLU A 426 38.00 7.79 37.90
CA GLU A 426 36.68 7.25 37.55
C GLU A 426 36.33 7.49 36.08
N LEU A 427 36.62 8.68 35.54
CA LEU A 427 36.40 8.96 34.11
C LEU A 427 37.30 8.12 33.20
N LEU A 428 38.51 7.76 33.63
CA LEU A 428 39.37 6.85 32.87
C LEU A 428 38.79 5.43 32.86
N ALA A 429 38.32 4.92 34.00
CA ALA A 429 37.67 3.61 34.09
C ALA A 429 36.38 3.55 33.25
N LEU A 430 35.53 4.59 33.32
CA LEU A 430 34.30 4.69 32.52
C LEU A 430 34.59 4.79 31.01
N ARG A 431 35.67 5.46 30.59
CA ARG A 431 36.10 5.49 29.18
C ARG A 431 36.60 4.13 28.67
N GLU A 432 37.22 3.33 29.53
CA GLU A 432 37.61 1.96 29.19
C GLU A 432 36.36 1.07 29.05
N GLN A 433 35.37 1.22 29.93
CA GLN A 433 34.08 0.54 29.83
C GLN A 433 33.31 0.95 28.57
N GLU A 434 33.27 2.24 28.24
CA GLU A 434 32.64 2.77 27.01
C GLU A 434 33.28 2.16 25.75
N LYS A 435 34.62 2.05 25.72
CA LYS A 435 35.33 1.38 24.62
C LYS A 435 34.98 -0.11 24.53
N ALA A 436 34.85 -0.80 25.67
CA ALA A 436 34.46 -2.21 25.70
C ALA A 436 33.01 -2.40 25.20
N GLU A 437 32.07 -1.54 25.58
CA GLU A 437 30.68 -1.61 25.09
C GLU A 437 30.55 -1.23 23.61
N LYS A 438 31.38 -0.32 23.09
CA LYS A 438 31.49 -0.06 21.64
C LYS A 438 32.01 -1.29 20.87
N GLN A 439 32.97 -2.02 21.42
CA GLN A 439 33.42 -3.28 20.82
C GLN A 439 32.32 -4.35 20.86
N ARG A 440 31.50 -4.37 21.91
CA ARG A 440 30.34 -5.26 22.01
C ARG A 440 29.25 -4.91 21.00
N GLU A 441 29.01 -3.64 20.73
CA GLU A 441 28.07 -3.20 19.69
C GLU A 441 28.47 -3.76 18.32
N LEU A 442 29.73 -3.59 17.93
CA LEU A 442 30.27 -4.15 16.68
C LEU A 442 30.18 -5.68 16.64
N ALA A 443 30.35 -6.36 17.79
CA ALA A 443 30.17 -7.81 17.87
C ALA A 443 28.70 -8.22 17.66
N ILE A 444 27.74 -7.50 18.26
CA ILE A 444 26.29 -7.74 18.07
C ILE A 444 25.90 -7.50 16.61
N GLU A 445 26.44 -6.48 15.96
CA GLU A 445 26.22 -6.21 14.53
C GLU A 445 26.78 -7.33 13.65
N ALA A 446 28.01 -7.77 13.93
CA ALA A 446 28.63 -8.89 13.22
C ALA A 446 27.82 -10.20 13.39
N GLU A 447 27.34 -10.49 14.61
CA GLU A 447 26.46 -11.62 14.89
C GLU A 447 25.12 -11.48 14.16
N ALA A 448 24.52 -10.28 14.12
CA ALA A 448 23.28 -10.02 13.38
C ALA A 448 23.46 -10.28 11.87
N HIS A 449 24.58 -9.87 11.28
CA HIS A 449 24.90 -10.17 9.89
C HIS A 449 25.09 -11.67 9.65
N GLN A 450 25.80 -12.38 10.54
CA GLN A 450 25.96 -13.83 10.44
C GLN A 450 24.62 -14.56 10.56
N GLN A 451 23.74 -14.13 11.46
CA GLN A 451 22.40 -14.69 11.63
C GLN A 451 21.52 -14.41 10.42
N GLN A 452 21.62 -13.22 9.81
CA GLN A 452 20.91 -12.91 8.57
C GLN A 452 21.34 -13.85 7.43
N LEU A 453 22.64 -14.13 7.28
CA LEU A 453 23.12 -15.11 6.31
C LEU A 453 22.62 -16.53 6.62
N GLN A 454 22.64 -16.93 7.90
CA GLN A 454 22.10 -18.23 8.34
C GLN A 454 20.60 -18.35 8.02
N SER A 455 19.81 -17.30 8.26
CA SER A 455 18.37 -17.28 7.93
C SER A 455 18.11 -17.47 6.43
N LEU A 456 18.94 -16.89 5.57
CA LEU A 456 18.86 -17.09 4.12
C LEU A 456 19.22 -18.53 3.73
N THR A 457 20.24 -19.11 4.37
CA THR A 457 20.57 -20.53 4.14
C THR A 457 19.43 -21.46 4.57
N LEU A 458 18.80 -21.20 5.73
CA LEU A 458 17.66 -21.97 6.21
C LEU A 458 16.45 -21.85 5.28
N ALA A 459 16.16 -20.64 4.78
CA ALA A 459 15.11 -20.43 3.80
C ALA A 459 15.38 -21.22 2.51
N SER A 460 16.64 -21.24 2.04
CA SER A 460 17.01 -22.02 0.84
C SER A 460 16.90 -23.54 1.05
N LEU A 461 17.25 -24.05 2.25
CA LEU A 461 17.09 -25.45 2.60
C LEU A 461 15.62 -25.83 2.76
N ALA A 462 14.81 -24.96 3.37
CA ALA A 462 13.37 -25.15 3.49
C ALA A 462 12.67 -25.19 2.11
N GLN A 463 13.10 -24.36 1.16
CA GLN A 463 12.62 -24.40 -0.23
C GLN A 463 13.04 -25.69 -0.96
N ARG A 464 14.23 -26.23 -0.69
CA ARG A 464 14.62 -27.55 -1.21
C ARG A 464 13.73 -28.65 -0.64
N ARG A 465 13.46 -28.62 0.67
CA ARG A 465 12.55 -29.58 1.31
C ARG A 465 11.10 -29.42 0.83
N GLU A 466 10.67 -28.21 0.49
CA GLU A 466 9.38 -27.96 -0.18
C GLU A 466 9.31 -28.69 -1.52
N ALA A 467 10.33 -28.53 -2.36
CA ALA A 467 10.39 -29.20 -3.66
C ALA A 467 10.40 -30.73 -3.51
N GLU A 468 11.13 -31.27 -2.54
CA GLU A 468 11.12 -32.70 -2.23
C GLU A 468 9.73 -33.19 -1.79
N ARG A 469 9.04 -32.46 -0.89
CA ARG A 469 7.66 -32.80 -0.47
C ARG A 469 6.67 -32.78 -1.64
N VAL A 470 6.84 -31.85 -2.58
CA VAL A 470 6.01 -31.79 -3.80
C VAL A 470 6.27 -33.01 -4.68
N GLN A 471 7.54 -33.36 -4.93
CA GLN A 471 7.89 -34.55 -5.70
C GLN A 471 7.38 -35.84 -5.05
N GLU A 472 7.55 -35.98 -3.74
CA GLU A 472 7.04 -37.11 -2.95
C GLU A 472 5.51 -37.26 -3.09
N TRP A 473 4.78 -36.16 -3.11
CA TRP A 473 3.35 -36.16 -3.29
C TRP A 473 2.92 -36.47 -4.73
N GLU A 474 3.64 -35.94 -5.72
CA GLU A 474 3.43 -36.28 -7.14
C GLU A 474 3.66 -37.77 -7.41
N ASP A 475 4.68 -38.37 -6.78
CA ASP A 475 4.95 -39.80 -6.83
C ASP A 475 3.81 -40.62 -6.22
N GLN A 476 3.25 -40.18 -5.08
CA GLN A 476 2.07 -40.82 -4.48
C GLN A 476 0.85 -40.74 -5.40
N GLN A 477 0.63 -39.60 -6.07
CA GLN A 477 -0.42 -39.46 -7.08
C GLN A 477 -0.20 -40.38 -8.28
N ALA A 478 1.05 -40.56 -8.71
CA ALA A 478 1.38 -41.50 -9.79
C ALA A 478 1.05 -42.95 -9.40
N LEU A 479 1.43 -43.39 -8.19
CA LEU A 479 1.07 -44.72 -7.68
C LEU A 479 -0.44 -44.90 -7.51
N ALA A 480 -1.14 -43.88 -7.00
CA ALA A 480 -2.59 -43.91 -6.87
C ALA A 480 -3.28 -44.07 -8.23
N ARG A 481 -2.82 -43.35 -9.27
CA ARG A 481 -3.30 -43.49 -10.65
C ARG A 481 -3.03 -44.88 -11.22
N GLN A 482 -1.84 -45.45 -10.98
CA GLN A 482 -1.53 -46.83 -11.39
C GLN A 482 -2.48 -47.85 -10.73
N ARG A 483 -2.81 -47.67 -9.46
CA ARG A 483 -3.79 -48.51 -8.74
C ARG A 483 -5.18 -48.40 -9.33
N GLU A 484 -5.62 -47.19 -9.67
CA GLU A 484 -6.92 -46.95 -10.29
C GLU A 484 -7.01 -47.57 -11.68
N LEU A 485 -5.95 -47.49 -12.49
CA LEU A 485 -5.89 -48.16 -13.79
C LEU A 485 -6.05 -49.67 -13.64
N LEU A 486 -5.36 -50.30 -12.67
CA LEU A 486 -5.51 -51.74 -12.41
C LEU A 486 -6.93 -52.12 -11.96
N ARG A 487 -7.60 -51.25 -11.20
CA ARG A 487 -9.01 -51.45 -10.81
C ARG A 487 -9.95 -51.27 -11.99
N ALA A 488 -9.73 -50.28 -12.83
CA ALA A 488 -10.53 -50.04 -14.02
C ALA A 488 -10.43 -51.20 -15.01
N ASP A 489 -9.24 -51.77 -15.18
CA ASP A 489 -9.04 -52.95 -16.02
C ASP A 489 -9.71 -54.20 -15.44
N ALA A 490 -9.76 -54.35 -14.10
CA ALA A 490 -10.54 -55.42 -13.48
C ALA A 490 -12.06 -55.28 -13.72
N VAL A 491 -12.59 -54.05 -13.76
CA VAL A 491 -13.99 -53.79 -14.10
C VAL A 491 -14.28 -54.11 -15.57
N LYS A 492 -13.37 -53.75 -16.49
CA LYS A 492 -13.49 -54.11 -17.92
C LYS A 492 -13.49 -55.61 -18.15
N ASP A 493 -12.62 -56.36 -17.45
CA ASP A 493 -12.59 -57.82 -17.55
C ASP A 493 -13.90 -58.46 -17.07
N ALA A 494 -14.49 -57.94 -15.99
CA ALA A 494 -15.79 -58.39 -15.50
C ALA A 494 -16.91 -58.11 -16.53
N GLY A 495 -16.88 -56.97 -17.22
CA GLY A 495 -17.79 -56.65 -18.32
C GLY A 495 -17.64 -57.62 -19.49
N ASN A 496 -16.40 -57.87 -19.93
CA ASN A 496 -16.10 -58.83 -21.01
C ASN A 496 -16.58 -60.25 -20.65
N ALA A 497 -16.50 -60.65 -19.38
CA ALA A 497 -17.00 -61.96 -18.93
C ALA A 497 -18.53 -62.09 -19.06
N VAL A 498 -19.28 -61.00 -18.84
CA VAL A 498 -20.74 -60.97 -19.01
C VAL A 498 -21.12 -61.05 -20.49
N GLU A 499 -20.39 -60.37 -21.37
CA GLU A 499 -20.63 -60.45 -22.82
C GLU A 499 -20.41 -61.87 -23.37
N VAL A 500 -19.34 -62.56 -22.92
CA VAL A 500 -19.08 -63.95 -23.27
C VAL A 500 -20.20 -64.87 -22.79
N ALA A 501 -20.75 -64.64 -21.59
CA ALA A 501 -21.88 -65.40 -21.07
C ALA A 501 -23.17 -65.20 -21.92
N GLN A 502 -23.40 -63.99 -22.44
CA GLN A 502 -24.53 -63.72 -23.33
C GLN A 502 -24.37 -64.39 -24.71
N VAL A 503 -23.15 -64.42 -25.27
CA VAL A 503 -22.86 -65.14 -26.52
C VAL A 503 -23.10 -66.64 -26.35
N ARG A 504 -22.71 -67.21 -25.21
CA ARG A 504 -22.97 -68.61 -24.87
C ARG A 504 -24.47 -68.94 -24.83
N GLN A 505 -25.29 -68.09 -24.22
CA GLN A 505 -26.75 -68.26 -24.22
C GLN A 505 -27.35 -68.20 -25.63
N ARG A 506 -26.82 -67.37 -26.53
CA ARG A 506 -27.26 -67.31 -27.93
C ARG A 506 -26.90 -68.57 -28.71
N LEU A 507 -25.73 -69.14 -28.46
CA LEU A 507 -25.31 -70.42 -29.04
C LEU A 507 -26.18 -71.59 -28.55
N GLU A 508 -26.48 -71.64 -27.25
CA GLU A 508 -27.40 -72.64 -26.67
C GLU A 508 -28.83 -72.51 -27.22
N ALA A 509 -29.26 -71.31 -27.63
CA ALA A 509 -30.53 -71.11 -28.30
C ALA A 509 -30.51 -71.66 -29.75
N LEU A 510 -29.44 -71.40 -30.50
CA LEU A 510 -29.26 -71.92 -31.86
C LEU A 510 -29.13 -73.45 -31.90
N GLN A 511 -28.57 -74.07 -30.85
CA GLN A 511 -28.54 -75.53 -30.71
C GLN A 511 -29.94 -76.15 -30.60
N ARG A 512 -30.90 -75.44 -30.01
CA ARG A 512 -32.30 -75.89 -29.92
C ARG A 512 -33.03 -75.80 -31.27
N GLU A 513 -32.48 -75.08 -32.24
CA GLU A 513 -33.07 -74.85 -33.56
C GLU A 513 -32.60 -75.86 -34.65
N GLY A 514 -31.74 -76.83 -34.30
CA GLY A 514 -31.50 -78.04 -35.10
C GLY A 514 -30.53 -77.90 -36.29
N ALA A 515 -29.27 -77.54 -36.02
CA ALA A 515 -28.19 -77.59 -37.02
C ALA A 515 -27.50 -78.98 -37.09
N ALA A 516 -26.81 -79.28 -38.21
CA ALA A 516 -26.20 -80.58 -38.50
C ALA A 516 -25.17 -81.04 -37.43
N ALA A 517 -25.36 -82.27 -36.91
CA ALA A 517 -24.69 -82.80 -35.72
C ALA A 517 -23.15 -82.88 -35.79
N GLU A 518 -22.57 -83.08 -36.98
CA GLU A 518 -21.11 -83.21 -37.13
C GLU A 518 -20.37 -81.86 -37.07
N ALA A 519 -20.96 -80.80 -37.62
CA ALA A 519 -20.43 -79.44 -37.50
C ALA A 519 -20.49 -78.96 -36.05
N LEU A 520 -21.56 -79.31 -35.32
CA LEU A 520 -21.71 -79.03 -33.89
C LEU A 520 -20.65 -79.73 -33.05
N ALA A 521 -20.33 -81.00 -33.30
CA ALA A 521 -19.30 -81.73 -32.56
C ALA A 521 -17.89 -81.14 -32.75
N GLN A 522 -17.57 -80.68 -33.97
CA GLN A 522 -16.31 -79.98 -34.24
C GLN A 522 -16.26 -78.61 -33.56
N HIS A 523 -17.38 -77.89 -33.55
CA HIS A 523 -17.49 -76.59 -32.86
C HIS A 523 -17.41 -76.76 -31.33
N GLU A 524 -18.02 -77.79 -30.75
CA GLU A 524 -17.89 -78.11 -29.33
C GLU A 524 -16.46 -78.43 -28.93
N LYS A 525 -15.72 -79.17 -29.78
CA LYS A 525 -14.32 -79.48 -29.52
C LYS A 525 -13.45 -78.21 -29.56
N LEU A 526 -13.67 -77.34 -30.55
CA LEU A 526 -12.99 -76.04 -30.64
C LEU A 526 -13.35 -75.12 -29.47
N LEU A 527 -14.61 -75.12 -29.04
CA LEU A 527 -15.06 -74.36 -27.87
C LEU A 527 -14.38 -74.86 -26.59
N ARG A 528 -14.28 -76.17 -26.37
CA ARG A 528 -13.59 -76.71 -25.18
C ARG A 528 -12.10 -76.36 -25.16
N THR A 529 -11.42 -76.38 -26.30
CA THR A 529 -10.02 -75.96 -26.37
C THR A 529 -9.88 -74.45 -26.15
N LEU A 530 -10.77 -73.65 -26.75
CA LEU A 530 -10.78 -72.20 -26.54
C LEU A 530 -11.13 -71.83 -25.10
N GLU A 531 -12.05 -72.54 -24.45
CA GLU A 531 -12.41 -72.34 -23.04
C GLU A 531 -11.26 -72.72 -22.11
N ALA A 532 -10.56 -73.83 -22.38
CA ALA A 532 -9.37 -74.22 -21.61
C ALA A 532 -8.23 -73.19 -21.77
N ASP A 533 -7.97 -72.72 -22.99
CA ASP A 533 -6.97 -71.68 -23.27
C ASP A 533 -7.37 -70.34 -22.62
N GLN A 534 -8.66 -69.99 -22.65
CA GLN A 534 -9.17 -68.80 -21.97
C GLN A 534 -9.06 -68.89 -20.45
N LEU A 535 -9.33 -70.05 -19.85
CA LEU A 535 -9.17 -70.27 -18.41
C LEU A 535 -7.70 -70.15 -18.00
N HIS A 536 -6.78 -70.76 -18.74
CA HIS A 536 -5.35 -70.62 -18.49
C HIS A 536 -4.87 -69.17 -18.66
N THR A 537 -5.31 -68.49 -19.72
CA THR A 537 -4.97 -67.09 -19.97
C THR A 537 -5.51 -66.18 -18.85
N ARG A 538 -6.75 -66.39 -18.40
CA ARG A 538 -7.34 -65.64 -17.27
C ARG A 538 -6.61 -65.91 -15.96
N GLN A 539 -6.22 -67.15 -15.70
CA GLN A 539 -5.48 -67.49 -14.48
C GLN A 539 -4.09 -66.85 -14.47
N GLN A 540 -3.39 -66.83 -15.61
CA GLN A 540 -2.11 -66.13 -15.77
C GLN A 540 -2.26 -64.60 -15.68
N GLN A 541 -3.32 -64.04 -16.26
CA GLN A 541 -3.62 -62.61 -16.15
C GLN A 541 -4.00 -62.22 -14.71
N ALA A 542 -4.75 -63.06 -14.00
CA ALA A 542 -5.09 -62.82 -12.60
C ALA A 542 -3.85 -62.87 -11.69
N SER A 543 -2.96 -63.85 -11.88
CA SER A 543 -1.74 -63.96 -11.08
C SER A 543 -0.75 -62.82 -11.35
N THR A 544 -0.60 -62.40 -12.61
CA THR A 544 0.23 -61.23 -12.97
C THR A 544 -0.33 -59.93 -12.42
N LYS A 545 -1.66 -59.75 -12.43
CA LYS A 545 -2.33 -58.59 -11.80
C LYS A 545 -2.16 -58.56 -10.29
N GLN A 546 -2.31 -59.71 -9.62
CA GLN A 546 -2.06 -59.83 -8.18
C GLN A 546 -0.61 -59.48 -7.85
N ALA A 547 0.35 -60.03 -8.59
CA ALA A 547 1.77 -59.70 -8.41
C ALA A 547 2.04 -58.19 -8.61
N MET A 548 1.40 -57.54 -9.59
CA MET A 548 1.53 -56.11 -9.81
C MET A 548 0.91 -55.27 -8.68
N GLN A 549 -0.24 -55.70 -8.13
CA GLN A 549 -0.85 -55.05 -6.97
C GLN A 549 0.01 -55.16 -5.72
N ASP A 550 0.61 -56.34 -5.49
CA ASP A 550 1.53 -56.58 -4.38
C ASP A 550 2.81 -55.74 -4.52
N GLN A 551 3.34 -55.59 -5.74
CA GLN A 551 4.49 -54.72 -6.01
C GLN A 551 4.18 -53.26 -5.69
N LEU A 552 3.03 -52.74 -6.15
CA LEU A 552 2.61 -51.37 -5.83
C LEU A 552 2.44 -51.15 -4.32
N ALA A 553 1.84 -52.11 -3.61
CA ALA A 553 1.69 -52.01 -2.16
C ALA A 553 3.04 -51.97 -1.43
N ILE A 554 4.03 -52.74 -1.89
CA ILE A 554 5.39 -52.71 -1.35
C ILE A 554 6.07 -51.36 -1.65
N GLU A 555 5.90 -50.82 -2.85
CA GLU A 555 6.46 -49.51 -3.24
C GLU A 555 5.87 -48.37 -2.42
N GLU A 556 4.55 -48.36 -2.20
CA GLU A 556 3.85 -47.41 -1.32
C GLU A 556 4.41 -47.47 0.11
N GLN A 557 4.58 -48.67 0.67
CA GLN A 557 5.15 -48.84 2.01
C GLN A 557 6.59 -48.32 2.09
N ARG A 558 7.42 -48.59 1.08
CA ARG A 558 8.81 -48.10 1.01
C ARG A 558 8.86 -46.59 0.88
N GLN A 559 7.95 -45.96 0.14
CA GLN A 559 7.87 -44.51 0.05
C GLN A 559 7.45 -43.88 1.39
N LEU A 560 6.42 -44.42 2.04
CA LEU A 560 5.95 -43.92 3.34
C LEU A 560 7.05 -44.01 4.42
N LEU A 561 7.83 -45.10 4.44
CA LEU A 561 8.95 -45.23 5.36
C LEU A 561 10.04 -44.18 5.07
N ARG A 562 10.42 -44.00 3.79
CA ARG A 562 11.40 -42.98 3.38
C ARG A 562 10.96 -41.56 3.78
N GLN A 563 9.69 -41.22 3.56
CA GLN A 563 9.12 -39.92 3.95
C GLN A 563 9.23 -39.70 5.46
N ARG A 564 8.85 -40.70 6.26
CA ARG A 564 8.96 -40.61 7.73
C ARG A 564 10.40 -40.46 8.19
N GLU A 565 11.33 -41.20 7.59
CA GLU A 565 12.75 -41.08 7.91
C GLU A 565 13.30 -39.68 7.59
N GLN A 566 12.96 -39.13 6.43
CA GLN A 566 13.36 -37.78 6.03
C GLN A 566 12.73 -36.70 6.91
N GLU A 567 11.44 -36.83 7.26
CA GLU A 567 10.78 -35.91 8.21
C GLU A 567 11.43 -35.94 9.59
N LEU A 568 11.76 -37.13 10.09
CA LEU A 568 12.45 -37.28 11.37
C LEU A 568 13.86 -36.69 11.33
N GLN A 569 14.60 -36.90 10.24
CA GLN A 569 15.93 -36.29 10.04
C GLN A 569 15.83 -34.77 10.03
N TRP A 570 14.91 -34.20 9.24
CA TRP A 570 14.67 -32.76 9.19
C TRP A 570 14.30 -32.18 10.56
N GLN A 571 13.38 -32.83 11.29
CA GLN A 571 13.00 -32.40 12.63
C GLN A 571 14.18 -32.47 13.62
N GLN A 572 15.05 -33.48 13.49
CA GLN A 572 16.25 -33.57 14.32
C GLN A 572 17.25 -32.45 13.98
N GLU A 573 17.42 -32.10 12.71
CA GLU A 573 18.27 -30.99 12.28
C GLU A 573 17.76 -29.66 12.82
N LEU A 574 16.45 -29.39 12.69
CA LEU A 574 15.82 -28.20 13.27
C LEU A 574 16.04 -28.14 14.79
N ARG A 575 15.83 -29.24 15.50
CA ARG A 575 16.08 -29.30 16.95
C ARG A 575 17.54 -29.08 17.32
N LYS A 576 18.49 -29.59 16.53
CA LYS A 576 19.92 -29.33 16.76
C LYS A 576 20.25 -27.86 16.58
N LEU A 577 19.67 -27.20 15.57
CA LEU A 577 19.81 -25.76 15.37
C LEU A 577 19.19 -24.97 16.53
N ASP A 578 18.00 -25.37 16.99
CA ASP A 578 17.34 -24.78 18.17
C ASP A 578 18.22 -24.91 19.42
N GLN A 579 18.71 -26.11 19.72
CA GLN A 579 19.59 -26.38 20.87
C GLN A 579 20.89 -25.58 20.79
N ALA A 580 21.55 -25.54 19.63
CA ALA A 580 22.76 -24.75 19.45
C ALA A 580 22.52 -23.24 19.64
N ARG A 581 21.30 -22.75 19.40
CA ARG A 581 20.90 -21.36 19.71
C ARG A 581 20.62 -21.17 21.19
N GLU A 582 19.86 -22.07 21.81
CA GLU A 582 19.57 -22.03 23.24
C GLU A 582 20.84 -22.08 24.07
N GLU A 583 21.81 -22.92 23.70
CA GLU A 583 23.12 -22.97 24.37
C GLU A 583 23.90 -21.65 24.23
N ARG A 584 23.93 -21.06 23.02
CA ARG A 584 24.57 -19.76 22.81
C ARG A 584 23.91 -18.67 23.63
N TYR A 585 22.57 -18.65 23.65
CA TYR A 585 21.80 -17.70 24.44
C TYR A 585 21.99 -17.92 25.95
N ALA A 586 22.02 -19.17 26.42
CA ALA A 586 22.26 -19.51 27.82
C ALA A 586 23.67 -19.11 28.27
N ARG A 587 24.69 -19.31 27.43
CA ARG A 587 26.05 -18.81 27.69
C ARG A 587 26.07 -17.30 27.82
N TRP A 588 25.49 -16.60 26.85
CA TRP A 588 25.38 -15.14 26.88
C TRP A 588 24.62 -14.65 28.13
N LYS A 589 23.50 -15.29 28.46
CA LYS A 589 22.70 -14.96 29.64
C LYS A 589 23.47 -15.21 30.94
N GLY A 590 24.21 -16.31 31.03
CA GLY A 590 25.08 -16.61 32.16
C GLY A 590 26.17 -15.55 32.32
N ASP A 591 26.85 -15.19 31.23
CA ASP A 591 27.84 -14.10 31.23
C ASP A 591 27.20 -12.76 31.65
N TYR A 592 25.96 -12.50 31.20
CA TYR A 592 25.18 -11.33 31.59
C TYR A 592 24.83 -11.33 33.09
N GLU A 593 24.34 -12.43 33.62
CA GLU A 593 24.01 -12.58 35.04
C GLU A 593 25.25 -12.44 35.93
N VAL A 594 26.41 -12.95 35.50
CA VAL A 594 27.69 -12.78 36.20
C VAL A 594 28.10 -11.30 36.25
N LEU A 595 28.01 -10.59 35.13
CA LEU A 595 28.31 -9.16 35.08
C LEU A 595 27.37 -8.35 35.98
N LEU A 596 26.08 -8.69 35.99
CA LEU A 596 25.08 -8.01 36.82
C LEU A 596 25.30 -8.31 38.31
N ALA A 597 25.69 -9.54 38.64
CA ALA A 597 26.09 -9.92 39.99
C ALA A 597 27.34 -9.15 40.46
N GLN A 598 28.34 -8.98 39.60
CA GLN A 598 29.53 -8.18 39.89
C GLN A 598 29.17 -6.72 40.20
N GLN A 599 28.36 -6.08 39.34
CA GLN A 599 27.90 -4.70 39.58
C GLN A 599 27.07 -4.59 40.88
N SER A 600 26.18 -5.55 41.14
CA SER A 600 25.38 -5.54 42.37
C SER A 600 26.25 -5.70 43.63
N HIS A 601 27.33 -6.49 43.55
CA HIS A 601 28.27 -6.67 44.63
C HIS A 601 29.10 -5.41 44.88
N GLU A 602 29.51 -4.71 43.81
CA GLU A 602 30.19 -3.41 43.92
C GLU A 602 29.29 -2.35 44.54
N LEU A 603 28.02 -2.26 44.10
CA LEU A 603 27.04 -1.36 44.70
C LEU A 603 26.79 -1.69 46.18
N ALA A 604 26.62 -2.97 46.52
CA ALA A 604 26.47 -3.41 47.90
C ALA A 604 27.71 -3.12 48.75
N ARG A 605 28.92 -3.21 48.16
CA ARG A 605 30.17 -2.84 48.81
C ARG A 605 30.25 -1.33 49.06
N MET A 606 29.86 -0.51 48.07
CA MET A 606 29.80 0.94 48.21
C MET A 606 28.76 1.34 49.27
N ASP A 607 27.56 0.77 49.23
CA ASP A 607 26.51 0.98 50.23
C ASP A 607 26.95 0.54 51.63
N ALA A 608 27.65 -0.58 51.75
CA ALA A 608 28.23 -1.02 53.02
C ALA A 608 29.27 -0.01 53.52
N MET A 609 30.15 0.50 52.66
CA MET A 609 31.10 1.56 53.03
C MET A 609 30.39 2.88 53.42
N HIS A 610 29.28 3.22 52.76
CA HIS A 610 28.46 4.39 53.12
C HIS A 610 27.73 4.21 54.47
N ARG A 611 27.30 2.98 54.81
CA ARG A 611 26.60 2.65 56.06
C ARG A 611 27.51 2.45 57.27
N ILE A 612 28.81 2.25 57.09
CA ILE A 612 29.76 2.25 58.22
C ILE A 612 29.67 3.63 58.86
N SER A 613 29.40 3.68 60.17
CA SER A 613 29.35 4.94 60.89
C SER A 613 30.69 5.66 60.76
N ASP A 614 30.64 6.96 60.69
CA ASP A 614 31.79 7.86 60.56
C ASP A 614 32.87 7.62 61.63
N THR A 615 32.47 7.16 62.82
CA THR A 615 33.38 6.69 63.89
C THR A 615 34.05 5.34 63.57
N ALA A 616 33.34 4.43 62.91
CA ALA A 616 33.88 3.14 62.49
C ALA A 616 34.79 3.26 61.24
N LYS A 617 34.57 4.25 60.38
CA LYS A 617 35.52 4.63 59.30
C LYS A 617 36.85 5.13 59.88
N LEU A 618 36.82 5.93 60.95
CA LEU A 618 38.02 6.36 61.68
C LEU A 618 38.73 5.21 62.39
N ALA A 619 37.98 4.26 62.97
CA ALA A 619 38.56 3.12 63.70
C ALA A 619 39.23 2.06 62.80
N THR A 620 38.82 1.97 61.54
CA THR A 620 39.34 0.99 60.57
C THR A 620 40.39 1.56 59.60
N ALA A 621 40.55 2.89 59.57
CA ALA A 621 41.55 3.56 58.75
C ALA A 621 42.97 3.41 59.32
N THR A 622 43.97 3.28 58.45
CA THR A 622 45.38 3.24 58.84
C THR A 622 45.87 4.62 59.28
N GLY A 623 46.83 4.66 60.23
CA GLY A 623 47.26 5.88 60.97
C GLY A 623 47.27 7.22 60.23
N PRO A 624 47.90 7.37 59.05
CA PRO A 624 47.92 8.66 58.33
C PRO A 624 46.54 9.05 57.76
N ASN A 625 45.71 8.07 57.39
CA ASN A 625 44.38 8.31 56.84
C ASN A 625 43.36 8.70 57.92
N VAL A 626 43.57 8.30 59.19
CA VAL A 626 42.71 8.70 60.32
C VAL A 626 42.73 10.21 60.54
N GLN A 627 43.92 10.84 60.45
CA GLN A 627 44.07 12.28 60.66
C GLN A 627 43.43 13.11 59.54
N ALA A 628 43.60 12.67 58.28
CA ALA A 628 42.97 13.32 57.14
C ALA A 628 41.44 13.19 57.18
N LEU A 629 40.93 11.99 57.50
CA LEU A 629 39.48 11.76 57.60
C LEU A 629 38.85 12.57 58.73
N ALA A 630 39.52 12.66 59.89
CA ALA A 630 39.07 13.46 61.02
C ALA A 630 39.00 14.97 60.69
N GLN A 631 39.94 15.49 59.91
CA GLN A 631 39.93 16.89 59.46
C GLN A 631 38.78 17.16 58.48
N VAL A 632 38.58 16.29 57.50
CA VAL A 632 37.50 16.46 56.51
C VAL A 632 36.11 16.40 57.18
N MET A 633 35.93 15.47 58.12
CA MET A 633 34.68 15.38 58.88
C MET A 633 34.45 16.61 59.76
N GLY A 634 35.51 17.16 60.37
CA GLY A 634 35.43 18.42 61.11
C GLY A 634 34.98 19.60 60.23
N LEU A 635 35.46 19.66 58.99
CA LEU A 635 35.07 20.70 58.02
C LEU A 635 33.64 20.54 57.51
N GLN A 636 33.17 19.32 57.27
CA GLN A 636 31.79 19.06 56.84
C GLN A 636 30.76 19.42 57.93
N ILE A 637 31.06 19.14 59.20
CA ILE A 637 30.20 19.57 60.32
C ILE A 637 30.14 21.10 60.34
N GLN A 638 31.26 21.79 60.12
CA GLN A 638 31.33 23.26 60.06
C GLN A 638 30.59 23.86 58.86
N ALA A 639 30.54 23.17 57.71
CA ALA A 639 29.85 23.64 56.51
C ALA A 639 28.31 23.66 56.64
N GLY A 640 27.74 22.82 57.51
CA GLY A 640 26.29 22.79 57.80
C GLY A 640 25.86 23.75 58.93
N MET A 641 26.80 24.46 59.55
CA MET A 641 26.54 25.38 60.66
C MET A 641 26.42 26.82 60.17
N ASP A 642 25.39 27.56 60.63
CA ASP A 642 25.26 28.98 60.36
C ASP A 642 26.45 29.75 60.99
N ALA A 643 26.77 30.95 60.49
CA ALA A 643 27.94 31.71 60.96
C ALA A 643 27.98 31.94 62.49
N ALA A 644 26.80 32.07 63.12
CA ALA A 644 26.67 32.15 64.58
C ALA A 644 27.00 30.82 65.28
N GLN A 645 26.64 29.68 64.69
CA GLN A 645 26.92 28.34 65.20
C GLN A 645 28.41 27.98 65.02
N ILE A 646 29.03 28.36 63.90
CA ILE A 646 30.48 28.19 63.67
C ILE A 646 31.28 28.97 64.74
N HIS A 647 30.89 30.22 65.03
CA HIS A 647 31.52 31.00 66.10
C HIS A 647 31.27 30.41 67.49
N ALA A 648 30.06 29.92 67.77
CA ALA A 648 29.77 29.26 69.04
C ALA A 648 30.58 27.96 69.21
N HIS A 649 30.71 27.15 68.14
CA HIS A 649 31.47 25.90 68.17
C HIS A 649 32.99 26.16 68.28
N ALA A 650 33.51 27.21 67.63
CA ALA A 650 34.90 27.64 67.80
C ALA A 650 35.18 28.16 69.23
N GLN A 651 34.22 28.83 69.85
CA GLN A 651 34.32 29.27 71.25
C GLN A 651 34.22 28.11 72.24
N VAL A 652 33.37 27.11 71.99
CA VAL A 652 33.24 25.92 72.85
C VAL A 652 34.42 24.97 72.71
N VAL A 653 34.96 24.76 71.50
CA VAL A 653 36.19 23.97 71.29
C VAL A 653 37.41 24.70 71.83
N GLY A 654 37.46 26.03 71.69
CA GLY A 654 38.47 26.89 72.32
C GLY A 654 38.41 26.90 73.86
N ALA A 655 37.27 26.57 74.46
CA ALA A 655 37.08 26.49 75.92
C ALA A 655 37.21 25.07 76.49
N GLY A 656 37.21 24.03 75.64
CA GLY A 656 37.17 22.63 76.06
C GLY A 656 38.42 21.79 75.72
N GLN A 657 39.39 22.31 74.97
CA GLN A 657 40.63 21.58 74.68
C GLN A 657 41.69 21.81 75.78
N PRO A 658 42.14 20.75 76.49
CA PRO A 658 43.35 20.84 77.30
C PRO A 658 44.55 21.17 76.39
N PRO A 659 45.59 21.86 76.90
CA PRO A 659 46.68 22.34 76.07
C PRO A 659 47.29 21.19 75.26
N ALA A 660 47.22 21.30 73.94
CA ALA A 660 47.91 20.39 73.03
C ALA A 660 49.42 20.44 73.34
N PRO A 661 50.11 19.29 73.32
CA PRO A 661 51.51 19.22 73.66
C PRO A 661 52.32 20.07 72.69
N VAL A 662 53.23 20.85 73.25
CA VAL A 662 54.28 21.56 72.52
C VAL A 662 55.11 20.52 71.78
N ALA A 663 54.81 20.31 70.49
CA ALA A 663 55.73 19.66 69.59
C ALA A 663 56.94 20.60 69.46
N ALA A 664 58.03 20.22 70.10
CA ALA A 664 59.33 20.85 69.92
C ALA A 664 59.65 20.84 68.42
N ALA A 665 59.55 22.01 67.78
CA ALA A 665 60.14 22.22 66.48
C ALA A 665 61.66 22.09 66.65
N ALA A 666 62.23 20.99 66.17
CA ALA A 666 63.67 20.84 66.07
C ALA A 666 64.24 21.99 65.22
N PRO A 667 65.32 22.66 65.64
CA PRO A 667 65.89 23.77 64.89
C PRO A 667 66.41 23.26 63.53
N GLN A 668 65.84 23.76 62.45
CA GLN A 668 66.37 23.49 61.11
C GLN A 668 67.74 24.17 60.99
N ALA A 669 68.79 23.38 60.82
CA ALA A 669 70.14 23.89 60.63
C ALA A 669 70.18 24.78 59.39
N ARG A 670 70.80 25.96 59.51
CA ARG A 670 71.01 26.90 58.42
C ARG A 670 72.51 27.06 58.17
N CYS A 671 72.91 27.26 56.92
CA CYS A 671 74.28 27.65 56.64
C CYS A 671 74.56 29.08 57.14
N SER A 672 75.82 29.52 57.15
CA SER A 672 76.21 30.87 57.57
C SER A 672 75.54 31.99 56.74
N ASN A 673 75.08 31.67 55.52
CA ASN A 673 74.32 32.59 54.66
C ASN A 673 72.79 32.47 54.84
N GLY A 674 72.30 31.72 55.82
CA GLY A 674 70.89 31.69 56.21
C GLY A 674 69.99 30.74 55.40
N HIS A 675 70.53 29.95 54.47
CA HIS A 675 69.75 28.93 53.75
C HIS A 675 69.47 27.71 54.63
N VAL A 676 68.25 27.20 54.53
CA VAL A 676 67.79 26.01 55.26
C VAL A 676 68.45 24.76 54.68
N LEU A 677 69.11 23.97 55.53
CA LEU A 677 69.72 22.71 55.13
C LEU A 677 68.66 21.61 55.07
N ARG A 678 68.80 20.69 54.12
CA ARG A 678 67.86 19.59 53.91
C ARG A 678 67.94 18.62 55.10
N ALA A 679 66.80 18.32 55.73
CA ALA A 679 66.74 17.38 56.83
C ALA A 679 67.19 15.97 56.38
N GLY A 680 68.10 15.34 57.13
CA GLY A 680 68.59 13.98 56.87
C GLY A 680 69.93 13.86 56.11
N HIS A 681 70.58 14.97 55.73
CA HIS A 681 71.86 14.99 55.02
C HIS A 681 72.97 15.68 55.84
N GLY A 682 73.40 15.05 56.93
CA GLY A 682 74.44 15.58 57.83
C GLY A 682 75.87 15.53 57.31
N ASP A 683 76.11 14.82 56.20
CA ASP A 683 77.44 14.60 55.62
C ASP A 683 77.79 15.59 54.49
N ASP A 684 76.90 16.54 54.20
CA ASP A 684 77.13 17.55 53.16
C ASP A 684 78.21 18.53 53.61
N LYS A 685 79.35 18.56 52.89
CA LYS A 685 80.44 19.51 53.18
C LYS A 685 80.15 20.93 52.72
N PHE A 686 79.20 21.11 51.81
CA PHE A 686 78.84 22.40 51.23
C PHE A 686 77.32 22.58 51.14
N CYS A 687 76.85 23.81 51.30
CA CYS A 687 75.44 24.14 51.14
C CYS A 687 75.01 24.02 49.66
N ALA A 688 74.01 23.18 49.38
CA ALA A 688 73.51 22.94 48.01
C ALA A 688 73.00 24.20 47.28
N THR A 689 72.61 25.26 48.00
CA THR A 689 72.07 26.49 47.41
C THR A 689 73.14 27.55 47.11
N CYS A 690 74.24 27.59 47.88
CA CYS A 690 75.22 28.68 47.77
C CYS A 690 76.69 28.25 47.76
N GLY A 691 76.97 26.95 47.90
CA GLY A 691 78.32 26.41 47.82
C GLY A 691 79.23 26.72 49.02
N VAL A 692 78.75 27.40 50.06
CA VAL A 692 79.53 27.70 51.27
C VAL A 692 79.79 26.43 52.08
N ALA A 693 81.00 26.28 52.61
CA ALA A 693 81.39 25.13 53.43
C ALA A 693 80.64 25.12 54.77
N LEU A 694 80.13 23.95 55.15
CA LEU A 694 79.46 23.73 56.44
C LEU A 694 80.53 23.27 57.45
N GLN A 695 80.60 23.90 58.62
CA GLN A 695 81.64 23.60 59.63
C GLN A 695 81.40 22.20 60.23
N GLU A 696 82.39 21.32 60.11
CA GLU A 696 82.39 19.98 60.71
C GLU A 696 82.43 20.09 62.25
N THR A 697 81.30 19.86 62.94
CA THR A 697 81.29 19.75 64.40
C THR A 697 81.69 18.33 64.81
N SER A 698 82.91 18.19 65.34
CA SER A 698 83.47 16.96 65.89
C SER A 698 82.66 16.42 67.10
N LYS A 699 82.37 15.11 67.08
CA LYS A 699 81.85 14.30 68.20
C LYS A 699 82.70 14.46 69.49
N PRO A 700 82.07 14.22 70.66
CA PRO A 700 82.66 13.33 71.65
C PRO A 700 81.71 12.16 71.99
N GLY A 701 82.31 11.00 72.28
CA GLY A 701 81.62 9.75 72.59
C GLY A 701 81.09 9.66 74.03
N GLY A 702 80.18 8.69 74.19
CA GLY A 702 79.51 8.29 75.42
C GLY A 702 78.36 7.36 75.06
#